data_AF-A0A8T3LNX1-F1
#
_entry.id   AF-A0A8T3LNX1-F1
#
_cell.length_a   1.000
_cell.length_b   1.000
_cell.length_c   1.000
_cell.angle_alpha   90.00
_cell.angle_beta   90.00
_cell.angle_gamma   90.00
#
_symmetry.space_group_name_H-M   'P 1'
#
loop_
_entity.id
_entity.type
_entity.pdbx_description
1 polymer ?
#
loop_
_entity_poly.entity_id
_entity_poly.type
_entity_poly.pdbx_seq_one_letter_code
_entity_poly.pdbx_strand_id
1 'polypeptide(L)'
;MQSSPPMDLDEPIRGTMPALARGAAALAKLGITTPREALWYLPFRYDDFSELRALGDLLPDEKQSARVRVDAVRIEPGFGRQPQRVIAQLSDETGSAEAIWFGRRFVERRLRPNDELIVSGKVTQRGWRSQFTSPEFSPVGHESVHTARVVPVYHLAAGVTQKRLRELLARALEAALPAVEDPLTDDERGSLPYLADALRTAHFPEEAADVDAALERLAFDELLALQLALAQGRQARQQLHAPPISVTDAELAEIVGALPFTLTGDQAAVVESVIDDLALDRPMRRLLQGDVGSGKTAVAAVALACAVRAGWQGALMAPTEILARQHHAGLGPLLEGLGVRAEFLSGSLSVARKREIHDAIAAGAAEVVIGTHAVISTAVEFPRLGLVIVDEQHRFGVGQRAALQAKGSGAEPHTLALTATPIPRTLALIVYGDLEISTIRELPPGRQPIRTEIRDRRALPRIEAFLAAEAAEGRQSFVVVPLVMESDALQVASAEAEFERLQAALPQLRIGLVHGQQKAAARDATMSAFAAGEMDVLVATTVIEVGIDVPNATVMLVEDAERFGLAQLHQLRGRVGRGTHRSFCILLSDAADELAMRRLDVVRGSQDGFVIAEADLELRGAGNVLGTRQSGLPPLRVASLFDPRHLALAQRARDLADRVVGDDPTLAGRPALARLQADFAPTEEEGDAA
;
A
#
# COMPACT_ATOMS: atom_id res chain seq x y z
N MET A 1 -41.72 -33.10 -6.08
CA MET A 1 -41.26 -31.69 -6.12
C MET A 1 -40.11 -31.64 -7.09
N GLN A 2 -40.31 -31.02 -8.25
CA GLN A 2 -39.22 -30.81 -9.20
C GLN A 2 -38.28 -29.78 -8.57
N SER A 3 -37.05 -30.20 -8.24
CA SER A 3 -35.99 -29.29 -7.82
C SER A 3 -35.72 -28.34 -8.98
N SER A 4 -36.08 -27.07 -8.82
CA SER A 4 -35.62 -26.02 -9.71
C SER A 4 -34.10 -26.13 -9.86
N PRO A 5 -33.53 -25.90 -11.07
CA PRO A 5 -32.08 -25.87 -11.22
C PRO A 5 -31.46 -24.86 -10.24
N PRO A 6 -30.24 -25.11 -9.76
CA PRO A 6 -29.56 -24.17 -8.88
C PRO A 6 -29.48 -22.80 -9.57
N MET A 7 -29.75 -21.74 -8.81
CA MET A 7 -29.71 -20.37 -9.31
C MET A 7 -28.30 -20.05 -9.81
N ASP A 8 -28.18 -19.53 -11.03
CA ASP A 8 -26.92 -18.94 -11.50
C ASP A 8 -26.71 -17.59 -10.79
N LEU A 9 -25.64 -17.50 -10.00
CA LEU A 9 -25.33 -16.32 -9.20
C LEU A 9 -24.71 -15.18 -10.03
N ASP A 10 -24.33 -15.44 -11.28
CA ASP A 10 -23.70 -14.48 -12.18
C ASP A 10 -24.67 -13.88 -13.20
N GLU A 11 -25.86 -14.46 -13.35
CA GLU A 11 -26.90 -13.85 -14.18
C GLU A 11 -27.50 -12.60 -13.50
N PRO A 12 -27.90 -11.57 -14.28
CA PRO A 12 -28.44 -10.33 -13.73
C PRO A 12 -29.64 -10.55 -12.80
N ILE A 13 -29.68 -9.84 -11.67
CA ILE A 13 -30.75 -9.91 -10.65
C ILE A 13 -32.16 -9.79 -11.24
N ARG A 14 -32.32 -9.01 -12.32
CA ARG A 14 -33.62 -8.85 -13.00
C ARG A 14 -34.16 -10.16 -13.61
N GLY A 15 -33.28 -11.06 -14.04
CA GLY A 15 -33.62 -12.35 -14.62
C GLY A 15 -33.78 -13.45 -13.56
N THR A 16 -32.84 -13.51 -12.60
CA THR A 16 -32.75 -14.60 -11.61
C THR A 16 -33.57 -14.38 -10.34
N MET A 17 -33.88 -13.13 -9.99
CA MET A 17 -34.61 -12.78 -8.77
C MET A 17 -35.81 -11.87 -9.07
N PRO A 18 -36.95 -12.41 -9.57
CA PRO A 18 -38.14 -11.63 -9.90
C PRO A 18 -38.68 -10.78 -8.74
N ALA A 19 -38.52 -11.27 -7.50
CA ALA A 19 -38.88 -10.56 -6.28
C ALA A 19 -38.11 -9.25 -6.06
N LEU A 20 -36.93 -9.11 -6.68
CA LEU A 20 -36.06 -7.94 -6.60
C LEU A 20 -36.11 -7.06 -7.84
N ALA A 21 -36.90 -7.38 -8.87
CA ALA A 21 -36.97 -6.62 -10.13
C ALA A 21 -37.25 -5.11 -9.92
N ARG A 22 -38.12 -4.77 -8.95
CA ARG A 22 -38.44 -3.37 -8.59
C ARG A 22 -37.30 -2.66 -7.82
N GLY A 23 -36.42 -3.44 -7.19
CA GLY A 23 -35.26 -2.97 -6.43
C GLY A 23 -33.94 -2.96 -7.23
N ALA A 24 -33.89 -3.67 -8.35
CA ALA A 24 -32.67 -3.83 -9.16
C ALA A 24 -32.05 -2.50 -9.60
N ALA A 25 -32.85 -1.48 -9.92
CA ALA A 25 -32.33 -0.16 -10.26
C ALA A 25 -31.65 0.57 -9.09
N ALA A 26 -32.03 0.26 -7.84
CA ALA A 26 -31.38 0.81 -6.65
C ALA A 26 -30.07 0.07 -6.34
N LEU A 27 -30.05 -1.25 -6.52
CA LEU A 27 -28.85 -2.09 -6.38
C LEU A 27 -27.81 -1.74 -7.47
N ALA A 28 -28.22 -1.55 -8.71
CA ALA A 28 -27.32 -1.19 -9.81
C ALA A 28 -26.59 0.14 -9.58
N LYS A 29 -27.19 1.10 -8.86
CA LYS A 29 -26.52 2.36 -8.47
C LYS A 29 -25.35 2.16 -7.50
N LEU A 30 -25.32 1.03 -6.82
CA LEU A 30 -24.28 0.61 -5.88
C LEU A 30 -23.27 -0.33 -6.56
N GLY A 31 -23.38 -0.55 -7.88
CA GLY A 31 -22.60 -1.55 -8.61
C GLY A 31 -23.09 -2.98 -8.43
N ILE A 32 -24.27 -3.19 -7.83
CA ILE A 32 -24.82 -4.54 -7.57
C ILE A 32 -25.83 -4.87 -8.67
N THR A 33 -25.40 -5.71 -9.60
CA THR A 33 -26.13 -6.16 -10.79
C THR A 33 -26.41 -7.66 -10.78
N THR A 34 -25.59 -8.46 -10.11
CA THR A 34 -25.72 -9.92 -9.97
C THR A 34 -26.00 -10.34 -8.51
N PRO A 35 -26.64 -11.51 -8.28
CA PRO A 35 -26.77 -12.11 -6.96
C PRO A 35 -25.45 -12.22 -6.21
N ARG A 36 -24.37 -12.57 -6.91
CA ARG A 36 -23.04 -12.71 -6.34
C ARG A 36 -22.48 -11.39 -5.81
N GLU A 37 -22.63 -10.31 -6.57
CA GLU A 37 -22.23 -8.97 -6.11
C GLU A 37 -23.02 -8.57 -4.85
N ALA A 38 -24.28 -9.02 -4.71
CA ALA A 38 -25.06 -8.78 -3.50
C ALA A 38 -24.54 -9.56 -2.28
N LEU A 39 -24.05 -10.79 -2.47
CA LEU A 39 -23.42 -11.60 -1.42
C LEU A 39 -22.12 -10.99 -0.90
N TRP A 40 -21.33 -10.37 -1.79
CA TRP A 40 -20.04 -9.77 -1.44
C TRP A 40 -20.13 -8.27 -1.09
N TYR A 41 -21.32 -7.69 -1.09
CA TYR A 41 -21.55 -6.30 -0.70
C TYR A 41 -21.63 -6.14 0.82
N LEU A 42 -20.49 -6.33 1.49
CA LEU A 42 -20.40 -6.41 2.95
C LEU A 42 -20.59 -5.05 3.64
N PRO A 43 -21.10 -5.02 4.89
CA PRO A 43 -21.16 -3.80 5.68
C PRO A 43 -19.76 -3.35 6.12
N PHE A 44 -19.55 -2.03 6.21
CA PHE A 44 -18.27 -1.46 6.66
C PHE A 44 -18.22 -1.22 8.18
N ARG A 45 -19.37 -1.28 8.85
CA ARG A 45 -19.49 -1.18 10.31
C ARG A 45 -20.76 -1.88 10.78
N TYR A 46 -20.76 -2.33 12.03
CA TYR A 46 -21.95 -2.77 12.74
C TYR A 46 -22.28 -1.78 13.86
N ASP A 47 -23.53 -1.35 13.94
CA ASP A 47 -24.03 -0.58 15.07
C ASP A 47 -24.76 -1.56 16.01
N ASP A 48 -24.26 -1.73 17.23
CA ASP A 48 -24.90 -2.59 18.21
C ASP A 48 -26.10 -1.88 18.85
N PHE A 49 -27.29 -2.40 18.57
CA PHE A 49 -28.54 -1.94 19.15
C PHE A 49 -29.23 -3.05 19.95
N SER A 50 -28.53 -4.14 20.26
CA SER A 50 -29.05 -5.32 20.98
C SER A 50 -29.41 -5.00 22.44
N GLU A 51 -28.63 -4.15 23.11
CA GLU A 51 -28.92 -3.69 24.46
C GLU A 51 -30.04 -2.63 24.46
N LEU A 52 -31.22 -3.01 24.93
CA LEU A 52 -32.27 -2.06 25.29
C LEU A 52 -31.96 -1.50 26.68
N ARG A 53 -31.74 -0.19 26.75
CA ARG A 53 -31.55 0.54 28.01
C ARG A 53 -32.82 1.29 28.38
N ALA A 54 -33.05 1.40 29.67
CA ALA A 54 -34.04 2.30 30.22
C ALA A 54 -33.61 3.76 29.97
N LEU A 55 -34.56 4.68 29.77
CA LEU A 55 -34.28 6.09 29.50
C LEU A 55 -33.45 6.77 30.59
N GLY A 56 -33.61 6.32 31.85
CA GLY A 56 -32.84 6.78 32.99
C GLY A 56 -31.36 6.36 32.97
N ASP A 57 -31.03 5.29 32.26
CA ASP A 57 -29.68 4.69 32.21
C ASP A 57 -28.94 5.02 30.90
N LEU A 58 -29.49 5.93 30.09
CA LEU A 58 -28.84 6.36 28.86
C LEU A 58 -27.59 7.18 29.16
N LEU A 59 -26.53 6.89 28.42
CA LEU A 59 -25.25 7.58 28.52
C LEU A 59 -25.14 8.64 27.40
N PRO A 60 -24.68 9.86 27.73
CA PRO A 60 -24.52 10.90 26.73
C PRO A 60 -23.43 10.53 25.70
N ASP A 61 -23.63 10.99 24.48
CA ASP A 61 -22.74 10.85 23.32
C ASP A 61 -22.53 9.42 22.77
N GLU A 62 -23.25 8.43 23.29
CA GLU A 62 -23.26 7.06 22.79
C GLU A 62 -24.47 6.78 21.87
N LYS A 63 -24.36 5.76 21.02
CA LYS A 63 -25.50 5.21 20.29
C LYS A 63 -26.14 4.11 21.13
N GLN A 64 -27.40 4.28 21.48
CA GLN A 64 -28.11 3.36 22.36
C GLN A 64 -29.54 3.15 21.86
N SER A 65 -30.16 2.06 22.32
CA SER A 65 -31.56 1.73 22.02
C SER A 65 -32.39 1.79 23.29
N ALA A 66 -33.61 2.29 23.20
CA ALA A 66 -34.57 2.26 24.28
C ALA A 66 -35.97 1.85 23.77
N ARG A 67 -36.67 1.05 24.56
CA ARG A 67 -38.11 0.83 24.37
C ARG A 67 -38.86 1.97 25.03
N VAL A 68 -39.68 2.66 24.27
CA VAL A 68 -40.33 3.90 24.69
C VAL A 68 -41.77 3.94 24.22
N ARG A 69 -42.59 4.71 24.94
CA ARG A 69 -43.93 5.10 24.52
C ARG A 69 -43.91 6.56 24.06
N VAL A 70 -44.57 6.86 22.95
CA VAL A 70 -44.72 8.23 22.45
C VAL A 70 -45.80 8.94 23.25
N ASP A 71 -45.45 9.97 24.02
CA ASP A 71 -46.42 10.76 24.77
C ASP A 71 -47.05 11.85 23.90
N ALA A 72 -46.22 12.55 23.13
CA ALA A 72 -46.65 13.65 22.28
C ALA A 72 -45.72 13.84 21.09
N VAL A 73 -46.25 14.33 19.97
CA VAL A 73 -45.46 14.72 18.80
C VAL A 73 -45.71 16.20 18.51
N ARG A 74 -44.64 17.00 18.51
CA ARG A 74 -44.65 18.43 18.19
C ARG A 74 -43.91 18.67 16.90
N ILE A 75 -44.45 19.56 16.07
CA ILE A 75 -43.83 19.99 14.81
C ILE A 75 -43.43 21.45 14.96
N GLU A 76 -42.16 21.74 14.77
CA GLU A 76 -41.65 23.11 14.68
C GLU A 76 -41.40 23.44 13.21
N PRO A 77 -42.15 24.39 12.60
CA PRO A 77 -41.90 24.82 11.24
C PRO A 77 -40.51 25.47 11.14
N GLY A 78 -39.79 25.16 10.06
CA GLY A 78 -38.49 25.77 9.79
C GLY A 78 -38.64 27.24 9.40
N PHE A 79 -37.72 28.10 9.84
CA PHE A 79 -37.69 29.53 9.49
C PHE A 79 -36.41 29.87 8.72
N GLY A 80 -36.53 30.54 7.56
CA GLY A 80 -35.40 30.90 6.71
C GLY A 80 -34.64 29.67 6.16
N ARG A 81 -33.33 29.58 6.46
CA ARG A 81 -32.46 28.46 6.07
C ARG A 81 -32.55 27.23 7.00
N GLN A 82 -33.31 27.29 8.10
CA GLN A 82 -33.39 26.18 9.07
C GLN A 82 -34.45 25.14 8.65
N PRO A 83 -34.13 23.83 8.68
CA PRO A 83 -35.08 22.78 8.35
C PRO A 83 -36.16 22.63 9.44
N GLN A 84 -37.38 22.25 9.01
CA GLN A 84 -38.47 21.87 9.90
C GLN A 84 -38.05 20.75 10.87
N ARG A 85 -38.53 20.78 12.12
CA ARG A 85 -38.20 19.76 13.13
C ARG A 85 -39.47 19.02 13.54
N VAL A 86 -39.38 17.69 13.60
CA VAL A 86 -40.38 16.83 14.24
C VAL A 86 -39.77 16.39 15.57
N ILE A 87 -40.47 16.64 16.67
CA ILE A 87 -40.01 16.34 18.03
C ILE A 87 -41.03 15.38 18.66
N ALA A 88 -40.62 14.16 18.99
CA ALA A 88 -41.42 13.24 19.78
C ALA A 88 -40.96 13.26 21.24
N GLN A 89 -41.90 13.43 22.17
CA GLN A 89 -41.68 13.19 23.59
C GLN A 89 -41.89 11.70 23.86
N LEU A 90 -40.91 11.10 24.50
CA LEU A 90 -40.80 9.68 24.76
C LEU A 90 -40.74 9.46 26.27
N SER A 91 -41.46 8.47 26.78
CA SER A 91 -41.35 8.02 28.17
C SER A 91 -41.20 6.51 28.27
N ASP A 92 -40.60 6.08 29.38
CA ASP A 92 -40.62 4.72 29.87
C ASP A 92 -40.86 4.73 31.40
N GLU A 93 -40.66 3.59 32.07
CA GLU A 93 -40.85 3.47 33.52
C GLU A 93 -39.82 4.24 34.35
N THR A 94 -38.70 4.68 33.75
CA THR A 94 -37.55 5.25 34.45
C THR A 94 -37.35 6.74 34.18
N GLY A 95 -37.86 7.27 33.06
CA GLY A 95 -37.65 8.66 32.70
C GLY A 95 -38.34 9.11 31.42
N SER A 96 -37.87 10.24 30.91
CA SER A 96 -38.38 10.87 29.69
C SER A 96 -37.24 11.35 28.80
N ALA A 97 -37.42 11.22 27.49
CA ALA A 97 -36.47 11.66 26.48
C ALA A 97 -37.17 12.36 25.31
N GLU A 98 -36.40 13.06 24.48
CA GLU A 98 -36.91 13.68 23.25
C GLU A 98 -36.23 13.06 22.03
N ALA A 99 -36.99 12.71 20.99
CA ALA A 99 -36.43 12.34 19.70
C ALA A 99 -36.70 13.43 18.66
N ILE A 100 -35.65 13.91 17.99
CA ILE A 100 -35.73 15.05 17.07
C ILE A 100 -35.29 14.68 15.66
N TRP A 101 -36.15 14.86 14.67
CA TRP A 101 -35.84 14.69 13.25
C TRP A 101 -35.84 16.03 12.51
N PHE A 102 -34.76 16.32 11.78
CA PHE A 102 -34.63 17.51 10.94
C PHE A 102 -35.04 17.20 9.49
N GLY A 103 -35.96 17.98 8.92
CA GLY A 103 -36.36 17.91 7.50
C GLY A 103 -37.18 16.69 7.08
N ARG A 104 -37.60 15.81 8.00
CA ARG A 104 -38.26 14.52 7.70
C ARG A 104 -39.78 14.54 7.90
N ARG A 105 -40.51 15.17 6.97
CA ARG A 105 -41.99 15.26 6.97
C ARG A 105 -42.73 13.91 7.01
N PHE A 106 -42.09 12.82 6.62
CA PHE A 106 -42.72 11.49 6.65
C PHE A 106 -42.86 10.91 8.05
N VAL A 107 -42.07 11.38 9.02
CA VAL A 107 -42.06 10.88 10.40
C VAL A 107 -43.33 11.29 11.15
N GLU A 108 -43.82 12.51 10.88
CA GLU A 108 -45.10 13.03 11.39
C GLU A 108 -46.28 12.07 11.13
N ARG A 109 -46.30 11.40 9.97
CA ARG A 109 -47.39 10.49 9.59
C ARG A 109 -47.27 9.09 10.20
N ARG A 110 -46.11 8.77 10.78
CA ARG A 110 -45.75 7.43 11.28
C ARG A 110 -45.70 7.32 12.80
N LEU A 111 -45.70 8.44 13.51
CA LEU A 111 -45.71 8.49 14.97
C LEU A 111 -47.05 9.01 15.46
N ARG A 112 -47.72 8.25 16.32
CA ARG A 112 -48.94 8.66 17.02
C ARG A 112 -48.73 8.61 18.53
N PRO A 113 -49.41 9.49 19.29
CA PRO A 113 -49.45 9.35 20.74
C PRO A 113 -49.93 7.95 21.16
N ASN A 114 -49.27 7.40 22.17
CA ASN A 114 -49.40 6.03 22.69
C ASN A 114 -48.79 4.91 21.85
N ASP A 115 -48.09 5.20 20.75
CA ASP A 115 -47.31 4.17 20.06
C ASP A 115 -46.17 3.66 20.96
N GLU A 116 -46.03 2.34 21.09
CA GLU A 116 -44.85 1.71 21.66
C GLU A 116 -43.82 1.43 20.57
N LEU A 117 -42.62 1.98 20.74
CA LEU A 117 -41.56 1.95 19.75
C LEU A 117 -40.22 1.56 20.38
N ILE A 118 -39.34 0.99 19.57
CA ILE A 118 -37.91 0.95 19.86
C ILE A 118 -37.27 2.11 19.12
N VAL A 119 -36.53 2.95 19.85
CA VAL A 119 -35.82 4.11 19.32
C VAL A 119 -34.33 3.87 19.49
N SER A 120 -33.58 3.98 18.40
CA SER A 120 -32.15 3.68 18.34
C SER A 120 -31.40 4.82 17.68
N GLY A 121 -30.39 5.38 18.35
CA GLY A 121 -29.60 6.46 17.78
C GLY A 121 -28.66 7.11 18.78
N LYS A 122 -27.95 8.16 18.32
CA LYS A 122 -27.04 8.91 19.19
C LYS A 122 -27.85 9.67 20.24
N VAL A 123 -27.54 9.40 21.51
CA VAL A 123 -28.06 10.13 22.66
C VAL A 123 -27.18 11.35 22.88
N THR A 124 -27.81 12.50 23.01
CA THR A 124 -27.19 13.77 23.37
C THR A 124 -27.88 14.30 24.60
N GLN A 125 -27.16 15.01 25.46
CA GLN A 125 -27.73 15.56 26.68
C GLN A 125 -27.89 17.07 26.53
N ARG A 126 -29.10 17.57 26.74
CA ARG A 126 -29.39 19.01 26.71
C ARG A 126 -30.03 19.42 28.03
N GLY A 127 -29.21 19.87 28.97
CA GLY A 127 -29.63 20.08 30.36
C GLY A 127 -29.90 18.73 31.04
N TRP A 128 -31.07 18.57 31.65
CA TRP A 128 -31.46 17.36 32.38
C TRP A 128 -32.17 16.30 31.52
N ARG A 129 -32.36 16.55 30.22
CA ARG A 129 -33.10 15.65 29.32
C ARG A 129 -32.18 14.98 28.32
N SER A 130 -32.33 13.66 28.20
CA SER A 130 -31.74 12.86 27.13
C SER A 130 -32.48 13.13 25.82
N GLN A 131 -31.72 13.28 24.74
CA GLN A 131 -32.24 13.61 23.42
C GLN A 131 -31.62 12.73 22.36
N PHE A 132 -32.45 12.01 21.62
CA PHE A 132 -32.06 11.29 20.42
C PHE A 132 -32.07 12.23 19.22
N THR A 133 -30.92 12.34 18.54
CA THR A 133 -30.80 13.16 17.34
C THR A 133 -30.97 12.31 16.08
N SER A 134 -32.06 12.56 15.36
CA SER A 134 -32.50 11.84 14.16
C SER A 134 -32.45 10.30 14.28
N PRO A 135 -33.03 9.71 15.35
CA PRO A 135 -32.92 8.27 15.59
C PRO A 135 -33.72 7.45 14.55
N GLU A 136 -33.33 6.19 14.41
CA GLU A 136 -34.17 5.18 13.78
C GLU A 136 -35.25 4.73 14.79
N PHE A 137 -36.45 4.38 14.29
CA PHE A 137 -37.52 3.89 15.14
C PHE A 137 -38.32 2.77 14.46
N SER A 138 -38.81 1.83 15.25
CA SER A 138 -39.69 0.74 14.81
C SER A 138 -40.80 0.45 15.82
N PRO A 139 -41.99 0.00 15.40
CA PRO A 139 -43.01 -0.53 16.32
C PRO A 139 -42.50 -1.72 17.13
N VAL A 140 -42.90 -1.80 18.40
CA VAL A 140 -42.66 -2.97 19.25
C VAL A 140 -43.49 -4.16 18.72
N GLY A 141 -42.88 -5.35 18.62
CA GLY A 141 -43.53 -6.58 18.14
C GLY A 141 -43.41 -6.84 16.63
N HIS A 142 -42.85 -5.92 15.86
CA HIS A 142 -42.33 -6.21 14.52
C HIS A 142 -40.83 -6.50 14.63
N GLU A 143 -40.42 -7.76 14.46
CA GLU A 143 -39.01 -8.12 14.23
C GLU A 143 -38.54 -7.42 12.95
N SER A 144 -37.97 -6.23 13.11
CA SER A 144 -37.54 -5.43 11.98
C SER A 144 -36.06 -5.71 11.71
N VAL A 145 -35.68 -5.79 10.43
CA VAL A 145 -34.33 -5.59 9.83
C VAL A 145 -33.30 -4.71 10.57
N HIS A 146 -33.79 -3.88 11.48
CA HIS A 146 -33.32 -2.51 11.63
C HIS A 146 -33.20 -2.03 13.08
N THR A 147 -33.68 -2.78 14.07
CA THR A 147 -33.73 -2.36 15.48
C THR A 147 -33.61 -3.57 16.42
N ALA A 148 -33.06 -3.36 17.62
CA ALA A 148 -32.92 -4.36 18.70
C ALA A 148 -32.02 -5.58 18.39
N ARG A 149 -30.94 -5.36 17.64
CA ARG A 149 -29.89 -6.35 17.29
C ARG A 149 -28.62 -5.66 16.82
N VAL A 150 -27.60 -6.42 16.48
CA VAL A 150 -26.43 -5.90 15.76
C VAL A 150 -26.83 -5.53 14.33
N VAL A 151 -26.80 -4.23 14.00
CA VAL A 151 -27.31 -3.72 12.72
C VAL A 151 -26.15 -3.40 11.77
N PRO A 152 -26.11 -4.03 10.57
CA PRO A 152 -25.09 -3.76 9.56
C PRO A 152 -25.28 -2.37 8.93
N VAL A 153 -24.17 -1.67 8.69
CA VAL A 153 -24.11 -0.36 8.03
C VAL A 153 -23.33 -0.48 6.72
N TYR A 154 -23.99 -0.16 5.61
CA TYR A 154 -23.45 -0.30 4.26
C TYR A 154 -23.12 1.05 3.63
N HIS A 155 -22.24 1.06 2.63
CA HIS A 155 -22.06 2.26 1.79
C HIS A 155 -23.36 2.54 1.01
N LEU A 156 -23.64 3.84 0.76
CA LEU A 156 -24.90 4.27 0.13
C LEU A 156 -24.61 5.07 -1.15
N ALA A 157 -25.43 4.85 -2.18
CA ALA A 157 -25.52 5.72 -3.34
C ALA A 157 -26.67 6.73 -3.17
N ALA A 158 -26.60 7.83 -3.92
CA ALA A 158 -27.62 8.88 -3.90
C ALA A 158 -29.03 8.31 -4.17
N GLY A 159 -29.93 8.52 -3.21
CA GLY A 159 -31.33 8.06 -3.26
C GLY A 159 -31.57 6.63 -2.76
N VAL A 160 -30.56 5.95 -2.23
CA VAL A 160 -30.71 4.66 -1.53
C VAL A 160 -30.54 4.89 -0.02
N THR A 161 -31.42 4.28 0.79
CA THR A 161 -31.38 4.39 2.26
C THR A 161 -30.89 3.08 2.87
N GLN A 162 -30.25 3.12 4.05
CA GLN A 162 -29.82 1.92 4.78
C GLN A 162 -30.94 0.89 4.91
N LYS A 163 -32.14 1.35 5.32
CA LYS A 163 -33.32 0.51 5.47
C LYS A 163 -33.66 -0.24 4.18
N ARG A 164 -33.81 0.50 3.06
CA ARG A 164 -34.17 -0.09 1.77
C ARG A 164 -33.07 -1.04 1.27
N LEU A 165 -31.80 -0.72 1.49
CA LEU A 165 -30.70 -1.58 1.09
C LEU A 165 -30.67 -2.88 1.89
N ARG A 166 -30.80 -2.82 3.23
CA ARG A 166 -30.93 -4.00 4.10
C ARG A 166 -32.08 -4.92 3.68
N GLU A 167 -33.26 -4.36 3.38
CA GLU A 167 -34.42 -5.13 2.90
C GLU A 167 -34.16 -5.83 1.55
N LEU A 168 -33.43 -5.17 0.65
CA LEU A 168 -33.07 -5.74 -0.66
C LEU A 168 -32.01 -6.84 -0.51
N LEU A 169 -30.97 -6.60 0.30
CA LEU A 169 -29.92 -7.59 0.57
C LEU A 169 -30.45 -8.81 1.30
N ALA A 170 -31.34 -8.65 2.29
CA ALA A 170 -31.95 -9.79 3.01
C ALA A 170 -32.64 -10.77 2.04
N ARG A 171 -33.41 -10.24 1.09
CA ARG A 171 -34.09 -11.04 0.06
C ARG A 171 -33.13 -11.62 -0.97
N ALA A 172 -32.07 -10.88 -1.32
CA ALA A 172 -31.04 -11.38 -2.23
C ALA A 172 -30.30 -12.57 -1.61
N LEU A 173 -29.89 -12.45 -0.34
CA LEU A 173 -29.22 -13.51 0.41
C LEU A 173 -30.13 -14.73 0.58
N GLU A 174 -31.39 -14.54 0.97
CA GLU A 174 -32.35 -15.65 1.12
C GLU A 174 -32.47 -16.49 -0.15
N ALA A 175 -32.44 -15.85 -1.32
CA ALA A 175 -32.53 -16.52 -2.61
C ALA A 175 -31.17 -17.08 -3.10
N ALA A 176 -30.06 -16.43 -2.80
CA ALA A 176 -28.73 -16.78 -3.31
C ALA A 176 -27.98 -17.82 -2.47
N LEU A 177 -28.09 -17.75 -1.13
CA LEU A 177 -27.33 -18.61 -0.21
C LEU A 177 -27.47 -20.12 -0.47
N PRO A 178 -28.63 -20.67 -0.87
CA PRO A 178 -28.75 -22.08 -1.19
C PRO A 178 -27.94 -22.54 -2.42
N ALA A 179 -27.54 -21.61 -3.29
CA ALA A 179 -26.70 -21.88 -4.47
C ALA A 179 -25.20 -21.64 -4.20
N VAL A 180 -24.82 -21.26 -2.97
CA VAL A 180 -23.42 -21.08 -2.57
C VAL A 180 -22.82 -22.43 -2.22
N GLU A 181 -21.84 -22.86 -3.00
CA GLU A 181 -21.01 -24.02 -2.71
C GLU A 181 -19.83 -23.61 -1.82
N ASP A 182 -19.50 -24.42 -0.82
CA ASP A 182 -18.31 -24.15 0.00
C ASP A 182 -17.04 -24.60 -0.75
N PRO A 183 -16.07 -23.70 -0.97
CA PRO A 183 -14.83 -24.04 -1.66
C PRO A 183 -13.92 -24.99 -0.87
N LEU A 184 -14.08 -25.07 0.45
CA LEU A 184 -13.22 -25.83 1.35
C LEU A 184 -13.83 -27.18 1.72
N THR A 185 -12.98 -28.20 1.89
CA THR A 185 -13.39 -29.43 2.57
C THR A 185 -13.47 -29.20 4.09
N ASP A 186 -14.12 -30.10 4.84
CA ASP A 186 -14.19 -29.98 6.29
C ASP A 186 -12.80 -29.95 6.97
N ASP A 187 -11.85 -30.73 6.46
CA ASP A 187 -10.47 -30.75 6.96
C ASP A 187 -9.75 -29.42 6.68
N GLU A 188 -9.96 -28.83 5.50
CA GLU A 188 -9.34 -27.56 5.12
C GLU A 188 -9.95 -26.37 5.85
N ARG A 189 -11.25 -26.43 6.14
CA ARG A 189 -12.01 -25.42 6.89
C ARG A 189 -11.66 -25.42 8.37
N GLY A 190 -11.45 -26.59 8.97
CA GLY A 190 -11.15 -26.71 10.40
C GLY A 190 -12.27 -26.10 11.25
N SER A 191 -11.94 -25.11 12.09
CA SER A 191 -12.91 -24.43 12.96
C SER A 191 -13.66 -23.27 12.31
N LEU A 192 -13.33 -22.88 11.06
CA LEU A 192 -14.01 -21.77 10.39
C LEU A 192 -15.47 -22.15 10.06
N PRO A 193 -16.44 -21.22 10.09
CA PRO A 193 -17.82 -21.48 9.65
C PRO A 193 -17.89 -21.82 8.15
N TYR A 194 -18.97 -22.47 7.71
CA TYR A 194 -19.24 -22.67 6.27
C TYR A 194 -19.46 -21.33 5.56
N LEU A 195 -19.11 -21.22 4.27
CA LEU A 195 -19.17 -19.96 3.52
C LEU A 195 -20.56 -19.33 3.55
N ALA A 196 -21.60 -20.12 3.29
CA ALA A 196 -22.98 -19.64 3.31
C ALA A 196 -23.39 -19.09 4.69
N ASP A 197 -22.90 -19.69 5.77
CA ASP A 197 -23.18 -19.24 7.13
C ASP A 197 -22.38 -17.98 7.50
N ALA A 198 -21.13 -17.90 7.06
CA ALA A 198 -20.30 -16.71 7.21
C ALA A 198 -20.90 -15.51 6.46
N LEU A 199 -21.34 -15.69 5.21
CA LEU A 199 -22.01 -14.64 4.44
C LEU A 199 -23.32 -14.20 5.11
N ARG A 200 -24.14 -15.14 5.58
CA ARG A 200 -25.38 -14.81 6.31
C ARG A 200 -25.08 -13.99 7.55
N THR A 201 -24.12 -14.43 8.36
CA THR A 201 -23.76 -13.81 9.64
C THR A 201 -23.10 -12.45 9.42
N ALA A 202 -22.25 -12.29 8.40
CA ALA A 202 -21.64 -11.02 8.06
C ALA A 202 -22.70 -9.97 7.67
N HIS A 203 -23.76 -10.37 6.98
CA HIS A 203 -24.84 -9.44 6.62
C HIS A 203 -25.87 -9.24 7.72
N PHE A 204 -26.24 -10.29 8.45
CA PHE A 204 -27.32 -10.28 9.44
C PHE A 204 -26.93 -11.10 10.67
N PRO A 205 -26.00 -10.60 11.50
CA PRO A 205 -25.57 -11.29 12.70
C PRO A 205 -26.69 -11.33 13.74
N GLU A 206 -26.78 -12.45 14.47
CA GLU A 206 -27.66 -12.56 15.65
C GLU A 206 -26.97 -11.93 16.87
N GLU A 207 -25.71 -12.27 17.10
CA GLU A 207 -24.88 -11.72 18.18
C GLU A 207 -23.62 -11.02 17.65
N ALA A 208 -23.11 -10.05 18.41
CA ALA A 208 -21.90 -9.31 18.04
C ALA A 208 -20.66 -10.23 18.00
N ALA A 209 -20.64 -11.26 18.84
CA ALA A 209 -19.55 -12.22 18.93
C ALA A 209 -19.39 -13.08 17.65
N ASP A 210 -20.48 -13.34 16.93
CA ASP A 210 -20.46 -14.19 15.73
C ASP A 210 -19.89 -13.48 14.50
N VAL A 211 -19.90 -12.14 14.50
CA VAL A 211 -19.39 -11.32 13.40
C VAL A 211 -17.91 -11.59 13.19
N ASP A 212 -17.13 -11.70 14.25
CA ASP A 212 -15.68 -11.87 14.15
C ASP A 212 -15.33 -13.19 13.45
N ALA A 213 -15.97 -14.30 13.81
CA ALA A 213 -15.74 -15.60 13.18
C ALA A 213 -16.18 -15.63 11.70
N ALA A 214 -17.28 -14.93 11.37
CA ALA A 214 -17.74 -14.79 10.00
C ALA A 214 -16.76 -13.97 9.15
N LEU A 215 -16.31 -12.82 9.65
CA LEU A 215 -15.31 -11.99 8.97
C LEU A 215 -13.96 -12.71 8.85
N GLU A 216 -13.56 -13.50 9.85
CA GLU A 216 -12.35 -14.31 9.79
C GLU A 216 -12.40 -15.34 8.66
N ARG A 217 -13.55 -16.02 8.47
CA ARG A 217 -13.77 -16.93 7.35
C ARG A 217 -13.71 -16.21 6.00
N LEU A 218 -14.37 -15.06 5.87
CA LEU A 218 -14.37 -14.29 4.61
C LEU A 218 -12.97 -13.72 4.30
N ALA A 219 -12.21 -13.30 5.31
CA ALA A 219 -10.82 -12.91 5.18
C ALA A 219 -9.94 -14.07 4.72
N PHE A 220 -10.15 -15.28 5.28
CA PHE A 220 -9.43 -16.48 4.84
C PHE A 220 -9.71 -16.81 3.37
N ASP A 221 -10.97 -16.77 2.95
CA ASP A 221 -11.38 -17.07 1.57
C ASP A 221 -10.78 -16.06 0.57
N GLU A 222 -10.76 -14.77 0.92
CA GLU A 222 -10.10 -13.71 0.14
C GLU A 222 -8.58 -13.91 0.04
N LEU A 223 -7.92 -14.23 1.17
CA LEU A 223 -6.49 -14.51 1.19
C LEU A 223 -6.16 -15.78 0.39
N LEU A 224 -7.00 -16.81 0.46
CA LEU A 224 -6.83 -18.05 -0.30
C LEU A 224 -6.96 -17.82 -1.79
N ALA A 225 -7.96 -17.04 -2.24
CA ALA A 225 -8.12 -16.67 -3.63
C ALA A 225 -6.84 -16.01 -4.19
N LEU A 226 -6.28 -15.06 -3.44
CA LEU A 226 -5.03 -14.40 -3.79
C LEU A 226 -3.84 -15.37 -3.82
N GLN A 227 -3.70 -16.23 -2.80
CA GLN A 227 -2.61 -17.21 -2.74
C GLN A 227 -2.68 -18.25 -3.85
N LEU A 228 -3.89 -18.68 -4.28
CA LEU A 228 -4.09 -19.57 -5.42
C LEU A 228 -3.59 -18.92 -6.71
N ALA A 229 -3.93 -17.65 -6.95
CA ALA A 229 -3.48 -16.92 -8.14
C ALA A 229 -1.95 -16.78 -8.16
N LEU A 230 -1.35 -16.47 -7.00
CA LEU A 230 0.10 -16.39 -6.85
C LEU A 230 0.78 -17.75 -7.07
N ALA A 231 0.21 -18.83 -6.53
CA ALA A 231 0.73 -20.20 -6.68
C ALA A 231 0.66 -20.68 -8.14
N GLN A 232 -0.46 -20.49 -8.83
CA GLN A 232 -0.57 -20.82 -10.26
C GLN A 232 0.41 -20.00 -11.09
N GLY A 233 0.56 -18.71 -10.78
CA GLY A 233 1.57 -17.86 -11.39
C GLY A 233 2.99 -18.40 -11.17
N ARG A 234 3.33 -18.86 -9.95
CA ARG A 234 4.63 -19.51 -9.66
C ARG A 234 4.82 -20.76 -10.51
N GLN A 235 3.79 -21.60 -10.64
CA GLN A 235 3.90 -22.83 -11.41
C GLN A 235 4.00 -22.60 -12.93
N ALA A 236 3.19 -21.68 -13.48
CA ALA A 236 3.30 -21.30 -14.89
C ALA A 236 4.71 -20.80 -15.23
N ARG A 237 5.36 -20.12 -14.27
CA ARG A 237 6.77 -19.68 -14.40
C ARG A 237 7.79 -20.79 -14.31
N GLN A 238 7.54 -21.88 -13.57
CA GLN A 238 8.42 -23.05 -13.58
C GLN A 238 8.48 -23.72 -14.95
N GLN A 239 7.51 -23.46 -15.84
CA GLN A 239 7.52 -23.91 -17.23
C GLN A 239 8.28 -22.96 -18.16
N LEU A 240 8.66 -21.77 -17.68
CA LEU A 240 9.48 -20.84 -18.44
C LEU A 240 10.94 -21.25 -18.31
N HIS A 241 11.68 -21.10 -19.41
CA HIS A 241 13.10 -21.42 -19.47
C HIS A 241 13.93 -20.16 -19.35
N ALA A 242 14.99 -20.23 -18.54
CA ALA A 242 16.03 -19.22 -18.41
C ALA A 242 17.40 -19.82 -18.71
N PRO A 243 18.37 -19.01 -19.15
CA PRO A 243 19.73 -19.49 -19.35
C PRO A 243 20.42 -19.79 -18.01
N PRO A 244 20.83 -21.03 -17.71
CA PRO A 244 21.50 -21.32 -16.46
C PRO A 244 22.85 -20.60 -16.39
N ILE A 245 23.04 -19.81 -15.34
CA ILE A 245 24.25 -19.05 -15.03
C ILE A 245 24.93 -19.75 -13.85
N SER A 246 25.86 -20.67 -14.17
CA SER A 246 26.62 -21.40 -13.15
C SER A 246 28.06 -20.91 -13.10
N VAL A 247 28.54 -20.63 -11.89
CA VAL A 247 29.96 -20.39 -11.57
C VAL A 247 30.39 -21.41 -10.52
N THR A 248 31.66 -21.78 -10.53
CA THR A 248 32.24 -22.66 -9.50
C THR A 248 32.45 -21.90 -8.18
N ASP A 249 32.49 -22.60 -7.06
CA ASP A 249 32.81 -22.01 -5.75
C ASP A 249 34.15 -21.24 -5.76
N ALA A 250 35.12 -21.72 -6.54
CA ALA A 250 36.41 -21.07 -6.70
C ALA A 250 36.30 -19.73 -7.44
N GLU A 251 35.50 -19.67 -8.52
CA GLU A 251 35.24 -18.44 -9.25
C GLU A 251 34.45 -17.43 -8.40
N LEU A 252 33.44 -17.91 -7.65
CA LEU A 252 32.69 -17.06 -6.73
C LEU A 252 33.60 -16.49 -5.64
N ALA A 253 34.50 -17.31 -5.07
CA ALA A 253 35.47 -16.86 -4.07
C ALA A 253 36.47 -15.85 -4.66
N GLU A 254 36.90 -16.00 -5.92
CA GLU A 254 37.73 -15.02 -6.63
C GLU A 254 37.00 -13.67 -6.77
N ILE A 255 35.74 -13.70 -7.23
CA ILE A 255 34.91 -12.49 -7.41
C ILE A 255 34.71 -11.77 -6.09
N VAL A 256 34.31 -12.50 -5.04
CA VAL A 256 34.08 -11.91 -3.71
C VAL A 256 35.39 -11.42 -3.08
N GLY A 257 36.49 -12.15 -3.26
CA GLY A 257 37.81 -11.78 -2.76
C GLY A 257 38.43 -10.56 -3.44
N ALA A 258 38.01 -10.22 -4.65
CA ALA A 258 38.45 -9.04 -5.38
C ALA A 258 37.72 -7.74 -4.96
N LEU A 259 36.66 -7.84 -4.15
CA LEU A 259 35.96 -6.66 -3.63
C LEU A 259 36.87 -5.85 -2.68
N PRO A 260 36.78 -4.51 -2.69
CA PRO A 260 37.59 -3.66 -1.80
C PRO A 260 37.10 -3.66 -0.34
N PHE A 261 36.11 -4.49 -0.01
CA PHE A 261 35.50 -4.61 1.31
C PHE A 261 35.02 -6.06 1.54
N THR A 262 34.83 -6.42 2.80
CA THR A 262 34.25 -7.71 3.17
C THR A 262 32.72 -7.61 3.21
N LEU A 263 32.03 -8.60 2.63
CA LEU A 263 30.58 -8.70 2.71
C LEU A 263 30.14 -8.96 4.16
N THR A 264 28.97 -8.42 4.54
CA THR A 264 28.31 -8.77 5.80
C THR A 264 27.76 -10.20 5.73
N GLY A 265 27.35 -10.78 6.87
CA GLY A 265 26.77 -12.13 6.91
C GLY A 265 25.49 -12.20 6.08
N ASP A 266 24.62 -11.20 6.23
CA ASP A 266 23.40 -11.08 5.43
C ASP A 266 23.71 -10.95 3.92
N GLN A 267 24.71 -10.13 3.54
CA GLN A 267 25.10 -9.96 2.15
C GLN A 267 25.62 -11.26 1.54
N ALA A 268 26.44 -12.01 2.27
CA ALA A 268 26.98 -13.29 1.83
C ALA A 268 25.87 -14.34 1.61
N ALA A 269 24.94 -14.47 2.57
CA ALA A 269 23.80 -15.39 2.46
C ALA A 269 22.87 -15.04 1.29
N VAL A 270 22.66 -13.74 1.04
CA VAL A 270 21.89 -13.28 -0.12
C VAL A 270 22.63 -13.59 -1.42
N VAL A 271 23.95 -13.36 -1.49
CA VAL A 271 24.75 -13.71 -2.68
C VAL A 271 24.63 -15.19 -2.98
N GLU A 272 24.83 -16.07 -2.01
CA GLU A 272 24.68 -17.52 -2.16
C GLU A 272 23.29 -17.87 -2.72
N SER A 273 22.22 -17.32 -2.12
CA SER A 273 20.85 -17.56 -2.60
C SER A 273 20.60 -17.06 -4.03
N VAL A 274 21.22 -15.93 -4.43
CA VAL A 274 21.13 -15.41 -5.81
C VAL A 274 21.86 -16.34 -6.76
N ILE A 275 23.07 -16.80 -6.43
CA ILE A 275 23.86 -17.68 -7.29
C ILE A 275 23.19 -19.05 -7.46
N ASP A 276 22.62 -19.60 -6.39
CA ASP A 276 21.88 -20.87 -6.45
C ASP A 276 20.69 -20.77 -7.43
N ASP A 277 19.94 -19.67 -7.38
CA ASP A 277 18.79 -19.44 -8.26
C ASP A 277 19.22 -19.15 -9.71
N LEU A 278 20.34 -18.45 -9.90
CA LEU A 278 20.94 -18.17 -11.21
C LEU A 278 21.39 -19.46 -11.91
N ALA A 279 21.81 -20.47 -11.16
CA ALA A 279 22.25 -21.75 -11.72
C ALA A 279 21.09 -22.62 -12.25
N LEU A 280 19.84 -22.29 -11.94
CA LEU A 280 18.67 -23.04 -12.39
C LEU A 280 18.29 -22.71 -13.84
N ASP A 281 17.62 -23.65 -14.51
CA ASP A 281 17.11 -23.52 -15.89
C ASP A 281 15.76 -22.78 -15.97
N ARG A 282 15.35 -22.10 -14.90
CA ARG A 282 14.10 -21.35 -14.75
C ARG A 282 14.38 -19.90 -14.34
N PRO A 283 13.56 -18.92 -14.73
CA PRO A 283 13.82 -17.52 -14.45
C PRO A 283 13.85 -17.23 -12.95
N MET A 284 15.00 -16.76 -12.45
CA MET A 284 15.08 -16.15 -11.11
C MET A 284 14.24 -14.88 -11.11
N ARG A 285 13.38 -14.71 -10.12
CA ARG A 285 12.67 -13.45 -9.86
C ARG A 285 12.75 -13.13 -8.38
N ARG A 286 13.70 -12.27 -8.02
CA ARG A 286 14.03 -12.02 -6.61
C ARG A 286 13.94 -10.54 -6.28
N LEU A 287 13.32 -10.21 -5.15
CA LEU A 287 13.32 -8.87 -4.55
C LEU A 287 14.38 -8.84 -3.45
N LEU A 288 15.47 -8.12 -3.71
CA LEU A 288 16.46 -7.77 -2.71
C LEU A 288 16.04 -6.49 -1.99
N GLN A 289 15.64 -6.63 -0.74
CA GLN A 289 15.33 -5.52 0.14
C GLN A 289 16.35 -5.35 1.24
N GLY A 290 16.51 -4.11 1.69
CA GLY A 290 17.33 -3.76 2.83
C GLY A 290 17.31 -2.26 3.01
N ASP A 291 17.76 -1.81 4.18
CA ASP A 291 17.80 -0.37 4.51
C ASP A 291 18.66 0.41 3.48
N VAL A 292 18.45 1.72 3.39
CA VAL A 292 19.24 2.62 2.56
C VAL A 292 20.70 2.50 2.99
N GLY A 293 21.59 2.07 2.09
CA GLY A 293 23.02 1.89 2.41
C GLY A 293 23.38 0.54 3.04
N SER A 294 22.48 -0.45 3.03
CA SER A 294 22.78 -1.84 3.45
C SER A 294 23.71 -2.61 2.50
N GLY A 295 24.21 -1.98 1.43
CA GLY A 295 25.11 -2.61 0.46
C GLY A 295 24.44 -3.47 -0.61
N LYS A 296 23.16 -3.24 -0.94
CA LYS A 296 22.45 -3.91 -2.06
C LYS A 296 23.25 -3.87 -3.38
N THR A 297 23.94 -2.77 -3.63
CA THR A 297 24.79 -2.57 -4.80
C THR A 297 25.96 -3.58 -4.87
N ALA A 298 26.50 -4.02 -3.73
CA ALA A 298 27.56 -5.03 -3.70
C ALA A 298 27.05 -6.40 -4.20
N VAL A 299 25.86 -6.80 -3.74
CA VAL A 299 25.20 -8.04 -4.21
C VAL A 299 24.93 -7.97 -5.72
N ALA A 300 24.45 -6.82 -6.20
CA ALA A 300 24.21 -6.59 -7.63
C ALA A 300 25.52 -6.70 -8.45
N ALA A 301 26.63 -6.17 -7.95
CA ALA A 301 27.94 -6.27 -8.61
C ALA A 301 28.40 -7.72 -8.75
N VAL A 302 28.30 -8.51 -7.67
CA VAL A 302 28.69 -9.94 -7.67
C VAL A 302 27.81 -10.73 -8.64
N ALA A 303 26.49 -10.52 -8.62
CA ALA A 303 25.56 -11.20 -9.52
C ALA A 303 25.85 -10.90 -11.00
N LEU A 304 26.11 -9.63 -11.35
CA LEU A 304 26.51 -9.23 -12.69
C LEU A 304 27.85 -9.86 -13.10
N ALA A 305 28.84 -9.86 -12.22
CA ALA A 305 30.13 -10.48 -12.50
C ALA A 305 30.01 -11.99 -12.74
N CYS A 306 29.17 -12.70 -11.98
CA CYS A 306 28.90 -14.12 -12.21
C CYS A 306 28.23 -14.37 -13.57
N ALA A 307 27.25 -13.53 -13.95
CA ALA A 307 26.62 -13.60 -15.27
C ALA A 307 27.65 -13.44 -16.41
N VAL A 308 28.55 -12.46 -16.29
CA VAL A 308 29.61 -12.22 -17.28
C VAL A 308 30.61 -13.36 -17.34
N ARG A 309 31.04 -13.90 -16.19
CA ARG A 309 31.95 -15.06 -16.13
C ARG A 309 31.34 -16.31 -16.77
N ALA A 310 30.02 -16.50 -16.66
CA ALA A 310 29.27 -17.55 -17.36
C ALA A 310 29.03 -17.25 -18.86
N GLY A 311 29.53 -16.12 -19.38
CA GLY A 311 29.43 -15.74 -20.79
C GLY A 311 28.14 -15.01 -21.17
N TRP A 312 27.37 -14.52 -20.20
CA TRP A 312 26.13 -13.77 -20.40
C TRP A 312 26.32 -12.28 -20.17
N GLN A 313 25.54 -11.47 -20.89
CA GLN A 313 25.46 -10.03 -20.64
C GLN A 313 24.50 -9.72 -19.50
N GLY A 314 24.80 -8.65 -18.78
CA GLY A 314 23.97 -8.11 -17.71
C GLY A 314 23.43 -6.71 -18.04
N ALA A 315 22.28 -6.37 -17.46
CA ALA A 315 21.75 -5.01 -17.51
C ALA A 315 21.34 -4.54 -16.12
N LEU A 316 21.61 -3.27 -15.80
CA LEU A 316 21.05 -2.59 -14.62
C LEU A 316 20.27 -1.36 -15.05
N MET A 317 19.01 -1.32 -14.65
CA MET A 317 18.10 -0.22 -14.95
C MET A 317 17.77 0.59 -13.70
N ALA A 318 17.79 1.90 -13.86
CA ALA A 318 17.34 2.85 -12.84
C ALA A 318 16.22 3.75 -13.38
N PRO A 319 15.31 4.25 -12.52
CA PRO A 319 14.14 5.01 -12.95
C PRO A 319 14.49 6.37 -13.55
N THR A 320 15.63 6.95 -13.17
CA THR A 320 16.08 8.25 -13.65
C THR A 320 17.53 8.23 -14.09
N GLU A 321 17.88 9.19 -14.95
CA GLU A 321 19.23 9.30 -15.45
C GLU A 321 20.26 9.59 -14.35
N ILE A 322 19.90 10.40 -13.35
CA ILE A 322 20.76 10.70 -12.20
C ILE A 322 21.14 9.40 -11.48
N LEU A 323 20.15 8.58 -11.14
CA LEU A 323 20.38 7.32 -10.44
C LEU A 323 21.15 6.33 -11.32
N ALA A 324 20.86 6.26 -12.62
CA ALA A 324 21.61 5.44 -13.57
C ALA A 324 23.09 5.87 -13.64
N ARG A 325 23.37 7.18 -13.68
CA ARG A 325 24.73 7.72 -13.65
C ARG A 325 25.44 7.41 -12.34
N GLN A 326 24.72 7.52 -11.21
CA GLN A 326 25.26 7.17 -9.91
C GLN A 326 25.61 5.69 -9.84
N HIS A 327 24.72 4.81 -10.30
CA HIS A 327 25.02 3.37 -10.41
C HIS A 327 26.23 3.14 -11.28
N HIS A 328 26.34 3.79 -12.44
CA HIS A 328 27.51 3.64 -13.29
C HIS A 328 28.80 4.15 -12.61
N ALA A 329 28.74 5.29 -11.91
CA ALA A 329 29.89 5.85 -11.19
C ALA A 329 30.32 4.98 -9.99
N GLY A 330 29.37 4.33 -9.31
CA GLY A 330 29.65 3.47 -8.15
C GLY A 330 29.99 2.03 -8.51
N LEU A 331 29.22 1.40 -9.42
CA LEU A 331 29.43 0.03 -9.89
C LEU A 331 30.51 -0.08 -10.94
N GLY A 332 30.71 0.92 -11.80
CA GLY A 332 31.70 0.88 -12.87
C GLY A 332 33.09 0.50 -12.37
N PRO A 333 33.67 1.22 -11.38
CA PRO A 333 34.97 0.89 -10.81
C PRO A 333 35.00 -0.49 -10.12
N LEU A 334 33.91 -0.90 -9.49
CA LEU A 334 33.81 -2.23 -8.87
C LEU A 334 33.82 -3.34 -9.94
N LEU A 335 33.02 -3.19 -10.99
CA LEU A 335 32.95 -4.13 -12.11
C LEU A 335 34.27 -4.18 -12.87
N GLU A 336 34.92 -3.04 -13.12
CA GLU A 336 36.26 -2.99 -13.72
C GLU A 336 37.30 -3.73 -12.88
N GLY A 337 37.25 -3.58 -11.54
CA GLY A 337 38.09 -4.34 -10.60
C GLY A 337 37.84 -5.86 -10.65
N LEU A 338 36.64 -6.27 -11.04
CA LEU A 338 36.25 -7.66 -11.27
C LEU A 338 36.55 -8.15 -12.71
N GLY A 339 37.11 -7.28 -13.56
CA GLY A 339 37.42 -7.57 -14.96
C GLY A 339 36.23 -7.47 -15.91
N VAL A 340 35.15 -6.82 -15.49
CA VAL A 340 33.89 -6.70 -16.24
C VAL A 340 33.77 -5.31 -16.84
N ARG A 341 33.52 -5.24 -18.16
CA ARG A 341 33.30 -3.97 -18.85
C ARG A 341 31.84 -3.52 -18.78
N ALA A 342 31.61 -2.39 -18.09
CA ALA A 342 30.32 -1.74 -18.01
C ALA A 342 30.22 -0.52 -18.94
N GLU A 343 29.09 -0.32 -19.61
CA GLU A 343 28.79 0.86 -20.43
C GLU A 343 27.54 1.58 -19.91
N PHE A 344 27.53 2.91 -20.03
CA PHE A 344 26.39 3.74 -19.62
C PHE A 344 25.49 4.08 -20.80
N LEU A 345 24.18 3.81 -20.69
CA LEU A 345 23.19 4.15 -21.72
C LEU A 345 22.03 4.98 -21.15
N SER A 346 21.86 6.21 -21.66
CA SER A 346 20.71 7.06 -21.34
C SER A 346 20.13 7.77 -22.56
N GLY A 347 18.92 8.30 -22.39
CA GLY A 347 18.22 9.09 -23.39
C GLY A 347 18.91 10.41 -23.75
N SER A 348 19.75 10.96 -22.87
CA SER A 348 20.45 12.24 -23.10
C SER A 348 21.73 12.13 -23.94
N LEU A 349 22.25 10.92 -24.17
CA LEU A 349 23.47 10.73 -24.94
C LEU A 349 23.28 11.14 -26.41
N SER A 350 24.36 11.62 -27.02
CA SER A 350 24.39 11.99 -28.44
C SER A 350 24.08 10.78 -29.32
N VAL A 351 23.53 11.03 -30.52
CA VAL A 351 23.18 9.95 -31.46
C VAL A 351 24.42 9.12 -31.85
N ALA A 352 25.57 9.77 -32.00
CA ALA A 352 26.84 9.08 -32.29
C ALA A 352 27.23 8.13 -31.16
N ARG A 353 27.22 8.61 -29.90
CA ARG A 353 27.60 7.78 -28.75
C ARG A 353 26.61 6.63 -28.52
N LYS A 354 25.31 6.86 -28.73
CA LYS A 354 24.30 5.79 -28.65
C LYS A 354 24.57 4.70 -29.68
N ARG A 355 24.88 5.07 -30.94
CA ARG A 355 25.22 4.09 -31.98
C ARG A 355 26.44 3.25 -31.60
N GLU A 356 27.51 3.89 -31.13
CA GLU A 356 28.71 3.17 -30.65
C GLU A 356 28.37 2.15 -29.55
N ILE A 357 27.55 2.56 -28.57
CA ILE A 357 27.14 1.67 -27.47
C ILE A 357 26.23 0.56 -27.98
N HIS A 358 25.28 0.85 -28.87
CA HIS A 358 24.39 -0.16 -29.45
C HIS A 358 25.20 -1.21 -30.23
N ASP A 359 26.18 -0.77 -31.03
CA ASP A 359 27.07 -1.65 -31.77
C ASP A 359 27.93 -2.50 -30.83
N ALA A 360 28.43 -1.91 -29.73
CA ALA A 360 29.18 -2.63 -28.70
C ALA A 360 28.32 -3.67 -27.97
N ILE A 361 27.04 -3.37 -27.70
CA ILE A 361 26.09 -4.31 -27.08
C ILE A 361 25.81 -5.47 -28.03
N ALA A 362 25.49 -5.16 -29.30
CA ALA A 362 25.19 -6.16 -30.33
C ALA A 362 26.40 -7.06 -30.63
N ALA A 363 27.62 -6.52 -30.56
CA ALA A 363 28.85 -7.29 -30.69
C ALA A 363 29.24 -8.10 -29.43
N GLY A 364 28.53 -7.92 -28.31
CA GLY A 364 28.87 -8.53 -27.02
C GLY A 364 30.09 -7.95 -26.32
N ALA A 365 30.62 -6.82 -26.80
CA ALA A 365 31.77 -6.12 -26.20
C ALA A 365 31.40 -5.31 -24.95
N ALA A 366 30.13 -4.89 -24.85
CA ALA A 366 29.55 -4.35 -23.62
C ALA A 366 28.96 -5.50 -22.80
N GLU A 367 29.69 -5.95 -21.79
CA GLU A 367 29.30 -7.10 -20.96
C GLU A 367 28.19 -6.72 -19.97
N VAL A 368 28.25 -5.50 -19.43
CA VAL A 368 27.20 -4.94 -18.58
C VAL A 368 26.74 -3.59 -19.13
N VAL A 369 25.43 -3.35 -19.13
CA VAL A 369 24.84 -2.05 -19.51
C VAL A 369 24.12 -1.45 -18.31
N ILE A 370 24.49 -0.24 -17.92
CA ILE A 370 23.87 0.51 -16.82
C ILE A 370 23.13 1.70 -17.43
N GLY A 371 21.83 1.83 -17.18
CA GLY A 371 21.05 2.85 -17.87
C GLY A 371 19.64 3.09 -17.34
N THR A 372 18.90 3.90 -18.09
CA THR A 372 17.46 4.13 -17.85
C THR A 372 16.62 3.16 -18.69
N HIS A 373 15.33 3.44 -18.86
CA HIS A 373 14.46 2.71 -19.80
C HIS A 373 14.98 2.67 -21.26
N ALA A 374 16.00 3.46 -21.61
CA ALA A 374 16.68 3.37 -22.90
C ALA A 374 17.26 1.96 -23.17
N VAL A 375 17.67 1.23 -22.12
CA VAL A 375 18.24 -0.13 -22.22
C VAL A 375 17.25 -1.14 -22.82
N ILE A 376 15.95 -0.94 -22.60
CA ILE A 376 14.89 -1.84 -23.08
C ILE A 376 14.23 -1.34 -24.37
N SER A 377 14.75 -0.27 -24.96
CA SER A 377 14.25 0.22 -26.24
C SER A 377 14.43 -0.83 -27.34
N THR A 378 13.56 -0.80 -28.34
CA THR A 378 13.62 -1.73 -29.48
C THR A 378 14.97 -1.70 -30.22
N ALA A 379 15.67 -0.56 -30.18
CA ALA A 379 16.97 -0.35 -30.83
C ALA A 379 18.17 -1.04 -30.15
N VAL A 380 18.03 -1.58 -28.95
CA VAL A 380 19.10 -2.28 -28.22
C VAL A 380 18.93 -3.79 -28.38
N GLU A 381 19.88 -4.46 -29.03
CA GLU A 381 19.83 -5.90 -29.27
C GLU A 381 20.93 -6.59 -28.47
N PHE A 382 20.55 -7.36 -27.45
CA PHE A 382 21.48 -8.18 -26.69
C PHE A 382 21.61 -9.55 -27.34
N PRO A 383 22.81 -10.00 -27.76
CA PRO A 383 22.98 -11.35 -28.27
C PRO A 383 22.70 -12.41 -27.19
N ARG A 384 23.12 -12.16 -25.93
CA ARG A 384 22.99 -13.10 -24.81
C ARG A 384 22.69 -12.40 -23.48
N LEU A 385 21.50 -11.84 -23.32
CA LEU A 385 21.09 -11.26 -22.03
C LEU A 385 20.72 -12.37 -21.02
N GLY A 386 21.47 -12.46 -19.92
CA GLY A 386 21.24 -13.47 -18.87
C GLY A 386 20.66 -12.91 -17.58
N LEU A 387 21.04 -11.69 -17.18
CA LEU A 387 20.61 -11.08 -15.92
C LEU A 387 20.19 -9.62 -16.11
N VAL A 388 19.05 -9.28 -15.53
CA VAL A 388 18.53 -7.91 -15.45
C VAL A 388 18.34 -7.52 -14.00
N ILE A 389 18.92 -6.39 -13.62
CA ILE A 389 18.76 -5.78 -12.31
C ILE A 389 17.90 -4.52 -12.46
N VAL A 390 16.86 -4.39 -11.64
CA VAL A 390 15.96 -3.23 -11.65
C VAL A 390 16.00 -2.56 -10.29
N ASP A 391 16.44 -1.30 -10.24
CA ASP A 391 16.41 -0.51 -9.01
C ASP A 391 15.12 0.29 -8.87
N GLU A 392 14.56 0.36 -7.67
CA GLU A 392 13.28 1.02 -7.37
C GLU A 392 12.12 0.53 -8.27
N GLN A 393 11.90 -0.79 -8.26
CA GLN A 393 10.94 -1.50 -9.12
C GLN A 393 9.53 -0.87 -9.15
N HIS A 394 9.08 -0.21 -8.08
CA HIS A 394 7.74 0.37 -8.00
C HIS A 394 7.48 1.46 -9.07
N ARG A 395 8.52 1.98 -9.74
CA ARG A 395 8.38 2.90 -10.88
C ARG A 395 8.42 2.24 -12.26
N PHE A 396 8.59 0.92 -12.32
CA PHE A 396 8.66 0.15 -13.57
C PHE A 396 7.31 -0.52 -13.85
N GLY A 397 6.63 -0.05 -14.90
CA GLY A 397 5.30 -0.53 -15.32
C GLY A 397 5.31 -1.94 -15.93
N VAL A 398 4.13 -2.56 -16.00
CA VAL A 398 3.94 -3.93 -16.52
C VAL A 398 4.48 -4.10 -17.95
N GLY A 399 4.27 -3.11 -18.84
CA GLY A 399 4.76 -3.16 -20.22
C GLY A 399 6.29 -3.15 -20.35
N GLN A 400 7.02 -2.58 -19.40
CA GLN A 400 8.49 -2.59 -19.39
C GLN A 400 9.03 -3.97 -19.01
N ARG A 401 8.32 -4.71 -18.15
CA ARG A 401 8.67 -6.10 -17.79
C ARG A 401 8.46 -7.04 -18.98
N ALA A 402 7.35 -6.89 -19.70
CA ALA A 402 7.10 -7.64 -20.94
C ALA A 402 8.16 -7.36 -22.02
N ALA A 403 8.61 -6.10 -22.13
CA ALA A 403 9.69 -5.72 -23.03
C ALA A 403 11.03 -6.39 -22.67
N LEU A 404 11.36 -6.54 -21.38
CA LEU A 404 12.55 -7.26 -20.91
C LEU A 404 12.49 -8.75 -21.26
N GLN A 405 11.33 -9.37 -21.07
CA GLN A 405 11.11 -10.78 -21.43
C GLN A 405 11.32 -11.02 -22.91
N ALA A 406 10.84 -10.10 -23.75
CA ALA A 406 11.00 -10.17 -25.20
C ALA A 406 12.45 -9.94 -25.69
N LYS A 407 13.35 -9.41 -24.85
CA LYS A 407 14.77 -9.19 -25.18
C LYS A 407 15.63 -10.43 -24.99
N GLY A 408 15.15 -11.43 -24.26
CA GLY A 408 15.82 -12.71 -24.14
C GLY A 408 15.77 -13.46 -25.46
N SER A 409 16.92 -13.94 -25.95
CA SER A 409 17.08 -14.66 -27.23
C SER A 409 16.42 -16.06 -27.21
N GLY A 410 15.11 -16.14 -26.92
CA GLY A 410 14.33 -17.38 -26.80
C GLY A 410 14.20 -17.96 -25.38
N ALA A 411 14.85 -17.36 -24.39
CA ALA A 411 14.76 -17.70 -22.96
C ALA A 411 14.61 -16.41 -22.13
N GLU A 412 13.83 -16.45 -21.06
CA GLU A 412 13.61 -15.27 -20.21
C GLU A 412 14.85 -15.01 -19.33
N PRO A 413 15.39 -13.77 -19.28
CA PRO A 413 16.53 -13.46 -18.43
C PRO A 413 16.14 -13.51 -16.95
N HIS A 414 17.11 -13.87 -16.11
CA HIS A 414 16.99 -13.76 -14.66
C HIS A 414 16.75 -12.30 -14.25
N THR A 415 15.89 -12.06 -13.27
CA THR A 415 15.52 -10.71 -12.80
C THR A 415 15.76 -10.55 -11.30
N LEU A 416 16.57 -9.55 -10.95
CA LEU A 416 16.82 -9.12 -9.56
C LEU A 416 16.31 -7.69 -9.35
N ALA A 417 15.31 -7.52 -8.52
CA ALA A 417 14.76 -6.22 -8.16
C ALA A 417 15.40 -5.71 -6.87
N LEU A 418 15.76 -4.43 -6.82
CA LEU A 418 16.28 -3.76 -5.64
C LEU A 418 15.24 -2.77 -5.10
N THR A 419 15.06 -2.75 -3.78
CA THR A 419 14.25 -1.73 -3.10
C THR A 419 15.00 -1.15 -1.91
N ALA A 420 14.97 0.18 -1.78
CA ALA A 420 15.55 0.87 -0.65
C ALA A 420 14.59 0.98 0.54
N THR A 421 13.28 0.89 0.30
CA THR A 421 12.26 0.82 1.35
C THR A 421 12.03 -0.62 1.75
N PRO A 422 12.37 -0.99 3.00
CA PRO A 422 11.99 -2.29 3.55
C PRO A 422 10.48 -2.45 3.52
N ILE A 423 10.01 -3.58 3.01
CA ILE A 423 8.60 -3.94 3.04
C ILE A 423 8.44 -4.99 4.13
N PRO A 424 7.46 -4.85 5.04
CA PRO A 424 7.17 -5.88 6.03
C PRO A 424 6.98 -7.22 5.32
N ARG A 425 7.67 -8.27 5.80
CA ARG A 425 7.75 -9.57 5.10
C ARG A 425 6.36 -10.11 4.76
N THR A 426 5.41 -9.91 5.66
CA THR A 426 4.01 -10.30 5.51
C THR A 426 3.32 -9.59 4.34
N LEU A 427 3.54 -8.28 4.19
CA LEU A 427 3.03 -7.52 3.05
C LEU A 427 3.75 -7.88 1.76
N ALA A 428 5.07 -8.08 1.82
CA ALA A 428 5.87 -8.44 0.65
C ALA A 428 5.44 -9.81 0.06
N LEU A 429 5.13 -10.79 0.91
CA LEU A 429 4.64 -12.12 0.47
C LEU A 429 3.29 -12.07 -0.24
N ILE A 430 2.50 -11.03 -0.01
CA ILE A 430 1.14 -10.88 -0.52
C ILE A 430 1.15 -9.95 -1.75
N VAL A 431 1.90 -8.85 -1.68
CA VAL A 431 2.00 -7.83 -2.75
C VAL A 431 2.98 -8.22 -3.85
N TYR A 432 4.07 -8.90 -3.48
CA TYR A 432 5.12 -9.36 -4.39
C TYR A 432 5.27 -10.88 -4.31
N GLY A 433 4.17 -11.61 -4.05
CA GLY A 433 4.19 -13.07 -3.90
C GLY A 433 4.60 -13.84 -5.16
N ASP A 434 4.87 -13.12 -6.26
CA ASP A 434 5.52 -13.62 -7.45
C ASP A 434 7.06 -13.60 -7.39
N LEU A 435 7.66 -12.85 -6.45
CA LEU A 435 9.09 -12.69 -6.23
C LEU A 435 9.55 -13.44 -4.98
N GLU A 436 10.72 -14.07 -5.05
CA GLU A 436 11.43 -14.52 -3.85
C GLU A 436 12.05 -13.34 -3.12
N ILE A 437 11.92 -13.27 -1.79
CA ILE A 437 12.37 -12.10 -1.02
C ILE A 437 13.68 -12.43 -0.32
N SER A 438 14.70 -11.61 -0.58
CA SER A 438 15.98 -11.61 0.11
C SER A 438 16.13 -10.34 0.92
N THR A 439 16.55 -10.47 2.17
CA THR A 439 16.57 -9.35 3.12
C THR A 439 17.96 -9.15 3.69
N ILE A 440 18.47 -7.91 3.61
CA ILE A 440 19.70 -7.47 4.30
C ILE A 440 19.30 -6.53 5.45
N ARG A 441 19.52 -6.97 6.68
CA ARG A 441 19.34 -6.19 7.92
C ARG A 441 20.65 -5.61 8.43
N GLU A 442 21.74 -6.34 8.28
CA GLU A 442 23.07 -5.91 8.70
C GLU A 442 23.53 -4.68 7.91
N LEU A 443 23.93 -3.63 8.63
CA LEU A 443 24.54 -2.44 8.04
C LEU A 443 26.06 -2.67 7.88
N PRO A 444 26.69 -2.14 6.82
CA PRO A 444 28.14 -2.21 6.65
C PRO A 444 28.89 -1.60 7.84
N PRO A 445 30.07 -2.15 8.20
CA PRO A 445 30.88 -1.65 9.30
C PRO A 445 31.33 -0.20 9.05
N GLY A 446 31.35 0.63 10.11
CA GLY A 446 31.80 2.02 10.06
C GLY A 446 30.69 3.07 9.93
N ARG A 447 29.43 2.66 9.74
CA ARG A 447 28.30 3.59 9.69
C ARG A 447 27.93 4.12 11.08
N GLN A 448 27.91 5.44 11.22
CA GLN A 448 27.50 6.07 12.48
C GLN A 448 25.98 6.30 12.53
N PRO A 449 25.35 6.14 13.71
CA PRO A 449 23.92 6.42 13.87
C PRO A 449 23.63 7.90 13.64
N ILE A 450 22.58 8.18 12.87
CA ILE A 450 22.09 9.54 12.62
C ILE A 450 21.33 10.01 13.85
N ARG A 451 21.69 11.18 14.38
CA ARG A 451 20.97 11.78 15.50
C ARG A 451 19.72 12.49 14.99
N THR A 452 18.55 11.90 15.26
CA THR A 452 17.26 12.49 14.88
C THR A 452 16.66 13.30 16.04
N GLU A 453 16.23 14.54 15.76
CA GLU A 453 15.64 15.44 16.74
C GLU A 453 14.38 16.09 16.15
N ILE A 454 13.31 16.19 16.94
CA ILE A 454 12.08 16.91 16.57
C ILE A 454 12.13 18.30 17.22
N ARG A 455 11.88 19.35 16.44
CA ARG A 455 11.94 20.75 16.88
C ARG A 455 10.75 21.55 16.36
N ASP A 456 10.37 22.60 17.08
CA ASP A 456 9.39 23.58 16.64
C ASP A 456 10.07 24.71 15.86
N ARG A 457 9.28 25.55 15.18
CA ARG A 457 9.84 26.69 14.43
C ARG A 457 10.57 27.73 15.29
N ARG A 458 10.39 27.72 16.62
CA ARG A 458 11.15 28.62 17.53
C ARG A 458 12.63 28.27 17.57
N ALA A 459 13.00 27.05 17.18
CA ALA A 459 14.38 26.61 17.08
C ALA A 459 15.09 27.08 15.79
N LEU A 460 14.38 27.66 14.81
CA LEU A 460 14.94 28.04 13.50
C LEU A 460 16.24 28.86 13.59
N PRO A 461 16.35 29.92 14.41
CA PRO A 461 17.60 30.68 14.50
C PRO A 461 18.80 29.85 14.98
N ARG A 462 18.55 28.84 15.83
CA ARG A 462 19.60 27.92 16.30
C ARG A 462 19.97 26.90 15.23
N ILE A 463 18.99 26.44 14.45
CA ILE A 463 19.21 25.51 13.34
C ILE A 463 20.03 26.22 12.25
N GLU A 464 19.69 27.45 11.90
CA GLU A 464 20.44 28.26 10.93
C GLU A 464 21.90 28.49 11.35
N ALA A 465 22.12 28.83 12.63
CA ALA A 465 23.46 28.93 13.18
C ALA A 465 24.23 27.60 13.11
N PHE A 466 23.52 26.47 13.29
CA PHE A 466 24.10 25.14 13.16
C PHE A 466 24.46 24.78 11.70
N LEU A 467 23.59 25.12 10.73
CA LEU A 467 23.88 24.97 9.30
C LEU A 467 25.14 25.77 8.91
N ALA A 468 25.26 27.01 9.39
CA ALA A 468 26.42 27.85 9.15
C ALA A 468 27.71 27.26 9.77
N ALA A 469 27.62 26.66 10.95
CA ALA A 469 28.76 26.02 11.60
C ALA A 469 29.23 24.77 10.83
N GLU A 470 28.31 23.91 10.40
CA GLU A 470 28.64 22.73 9.59
C GLU A 470 29.25 23.14 8.24
N ALA A 471 28.71 24.17 7.59
CA ALA A 471 29.29 24.71 6.35
C ALA A 471 30.68 25.33 6.55
N ALA A 472 30.94 25.98 7.69
CA ALA A 472 32.28 26.50 8.02
C ALA A 472 33.33 25.39 8.18
N GLU A 473 32.89 24.18 8.53
CA GLU A 473 33.71 22.97 8.55
C GLU A 473 33.82 22.28 7.17
N GLY A 474 33.28 22.91 6.12
CA GLY A 474 33.30 22.42 4.74
C GLY A 474 32.25 21.35 4.45
N ARG A 475 31.25 21.18 5.31
CA ARG A 475 30.19 20.17 5.19
C ARG A 475 28.95 20.73 4.53
N GLN A 476 28.05 19.83 4.11
CA GLN A 476 26.87 20.21 3.34
C GLN A 476 25.56 19.82 4.04
N SER A 477 24.48 20.52 3.70
CA SER A 477 23.16 20.32 4.32
C SER A 477 22.03 20.26 3.30
N PHE A 478 21.05 19.39 3.56
CA PHE A 478 19.79 19.35 2.83
C PHE A 478 18.70 20.07 3.64
N VAL A 479 17.88 20.87 2.96
CA VAL A 479 16.65 21.47 3.51
C VAL A 479 15.48 21.04 2.62
N VAL A 480 14.56 20.28 3.19
CA VAL A 480 13.44 19.67 2.47
C VAL A 480 12.14 20.32 2.90
N VAL A 481 11.40 20.86 1.92
CA VAL A 481 10.08 21.48 2.14
C VAL A 481 8.96 20.57 1.63
N PRO A 482 7.81 20.52 2.33
CA PRO A 482 6.69 19.65 1.99
C PRO A 482 5.98 20.07 0.70
N LEU A 483 5.27 19.12 0.11
CA LEU A 483 4.28 19.40 -0.94
C LEU A 483 3.00 19.95 -0.29
N VAL A 484 2.54 21.12 -0.72
CA VAL A 484 1.21 21.61 -0.33
C VAL A 484 0.18 21.00 -1.30
N MET A 485 -0.82 20.30 -0.77
CA MET A 485 -1.77 19.46 -1.53
C MET A 485 -2.72 20.22 -2.48
N GLU A 486 -2.61 21.54 -2.62
CA GLU A 486 -3.60 22.36 -3.34
C GLU A 486 -3.22 22.73 -4.79
N SER A 487 -1.96 22.54 -5.23
CA SER A 487 -1.54 22.57 -6.66
C SER A 487 -0.02 22.47 -6.82
N ASP A 488 0.45 22.03 -8.00
CA ASP A 488 1.88 22.08 -8.36
C ASP A 488 2.46 23.51 -8.33
N ALA A 489 1.63 24.53 -8.55
CA ALA A 489 2.04 25.95 -8.48
C ALA A 489 2.39 26.40 -7.05
N LEU A 490 1.69 25.88 -6.04
CA LEU A 490 1.97 26.18 -4.62
C LEU A 490 3.25 25.50 -4.12
N GLN A 491 3.66 24.38 -4.73
CA GLN A 491 4.91 23.68 -4.39
C GLN A 491 6.15 24.51 -4.68
N VAL A 492 6.17 25.15 -5.87
CA VAL A 492 7.28 26.00 -6.31
C VAL A 492 7.39 27.23 -5.42
N ALA A 493 6.26 27.86 -5.11
CA ALA A 493 6.22 29.05 -4.25
C ALA A 493 6.78 28.77 -2.85
N SER A 494 6.54 27.59 -2.26
CA SER A 494 7.06 27.25 -0.93
C SER A 494 8.57 27.02 -0.93
N ALA A 495 9.11 26.33 -1.93
CA ALA A 495 10.55 26.07 -2.02
C ALA A 495 11.35 27.32 -2.40
N GLU A 496 10.80 28.15 -3.30
CA GLU A 496 11.39 29.45 -3.65
C GLU A 496 11.37 30.42 -2.46
N ALA A 497 10.26 30.50 -1.71
CA ALA A 497 10.18 31.33 -0.52
C ALA A 497 11.20 30.92 0.56
N GLU A 498 11.37 29.61 0.78
CA GLU A 498 12.35 29.12 1.75
C GLU A 498 13.78 29.36 1.30
N PHE A 499 14.05 29.21 0.00
CA PHE A 499 15.33 29.56 -0.60
C PHE A 499 15.67 31.05 -0.42
N GLU A 500 14.75 31.95 -0.73
CA GLU A 500 14.94 33.40 -0.53
C GLU A 500 15.16 33.74 0.95
N ARG A 501 14.40 33.09 1.85
CA ARG A 501 14.53 33.28 3.30
C ARG A 501 15.91 32.86 3.80
N LEU A 502 16.38 31.67 3.41
CA LEU A 502 17.70 31.19 3.82
C LEU A 502 18.83 32.02 3.20
N GLN A 503 18.68 32.50 1.97
CA GLN A 503 19.65 33.45 1.39
C GLN A 503 19.74 34.76 2.19
N ALA A 504 18.60 35.28 2.64
CA ALA A 504 18.58 36.48 3.47
C ALA A 504 19.14 36.24 4.89
N ALA A 505 18.86 35.08 5.48
CA ALA A 505 19.30 34.72 6.83
C ALA A 505 20.77 34.30 6.90
N LEU A 506 21.28 33.65 5.85
CA LEU A 506 22.62 33.06 5.75
C LEU A 506 23.36 33.54 4.49
N PRO A 507 23.60 34.86 4.33
CA PRO A 507 24.22 35.43 3.12
C PRO A 507 25.66 34.94 2.88
N GLN A 508 26.30 34.34 3.88
CA GLN A 508 27.64 33.74 3.79
C GLN A 508 27.65 32.35 3.13
N LEU A 509 26.49 31.70 2.97
CA LEU A 509 26.41 30.33 2.44
C LEU A 509 26.01 30.30 0.97
N ARG A 510 26.52 29.32 0.23
CA ARG A 510 26.15 29.04 -1.15
C ARG A 510 24.94 28.11 -1.14
N ILE A 511 23.76 28.67 -1.37
CA ILE A 511 22.50 27.95 -1.30
C ILE A 511 22.01 27.65 -2.72
N GLY A 512 21.61 26.41 -2.98
CA GLY A 512 20.96 25.96 -4.23
C GLY A 512 19.48 25.63 -4.03
N LEU A 513 18.71 25.62 -5.12
CA LEU A 513 17.28 25.29 -5.13
C LEU A 513 16.96 24.23 -6.18
N VAL A 514 16.25 23.17 -5.78
CA VAL A 514 15.72 22.14 -6.68
C VAL A 514 14.23 21.88 -6.42
N HIS A 515 13.40 22.00 -7.44
CA HIS A 515 11.97 21.66 -7.37
C HIS A 515 11.47 21.00 -8.67
N GLY A 516 10.29 20.34 -8.59
CA GLY A 516 9.77 19.46 -9.65
C GLY A 516 9.44 20.13 -10.99
N GLN A 517 9.21 21.46 -11.00
CA GLN A 517 8.91 22.21 -12.22
C GLN A 517 10.16 22.72 -12.97
N GLN A 518 11.37 22.56 -12.40
CA GLN A 518 12.58 22.93 -13.11
C GLN A 518 12.80 22.02 -14.33
N LYS A 519 13.35 22.59 -15.41
CA LYS A 519 13.81 21.79 -16.55
C LYS A 519 14.85 20.78 -16.06
N ALA A 520 14.75 19.53 -16.50
CA ALA A 520 15.63 18.43 -16.07
C ALA A 520 17.12 18.82 -16.11
N ALA A 521 17.58 19.45 -17.20
CA ALA A 521 18.97 19.89 -17.33
C ALA A 521 19.42 20.89 -16.24
N ALA A 522 18.56 21.80 -15.79
CA ALA A 522 18.88 22.78 -14.75
C ALA A 522 18.91 22.14 -13.36
N ARG A 523 17.95 21.24 -13.09
CA ARG A 523 17.93 20.42 -11.88
C ARG A 523 19.20 19.57 -11.77
N ASP A 524 19.53 18.84 -12.83
CA ASP A 524 20.66 17.91 -12.86
C ASP A 524 21.99 18.66 -12.71
N ALA A 525 22.11 19.87 -13.27
CA ALA A 525 23.26 20.76 -13.06
C ALA A 525 23.39 21.22 -11.60
N THR A 526 22.29 21.66 -10.98
CA THR A 526 22.27 22.09 -9.56
C THR A 526 22.61 20.94 -8.62
N MET A 527 22.04 19.76 -8.87
CA MET A 527 22.35 18.54 -8.13
C MET A 527 23.82 18.15 -8.27
N SER A 528 24.38 18.24 -9.48
CA SER A 528 25.81 17.95 -9.73
C SER A 528 26.74 18.93 -9.01
N ALA A 529 26.41 20.23 -9.03
CA ALA A 529 27.16 21.27 -8.33
C ALA A 529 27.13 21.04 -6.80
N PHE A 530 25.97 20.66 -6.26
CA PHE A 530 25.87 20.28 -4.86
C PHE A 530 26.72 19.04 -4.55
N ALA A 531 26.65 17.96 -5.35
CA ALA A 531 27.52 16.79 -5.13
C ALA A 531 29.02 17.09 -5.20
N ALA A 532 29.42 18.09 -6.00
CA ALA A 532 30.81 18.55 -6.13
C ALA A 532 31.30 19.45 -4.97
N GLY A 533 30.45 19.80 -4.00
CA GLY A 533 30.80 20.70 -2.90
C GLY A 533 30.80 22.19 -3.28
N GLU A 534 30.21 22.55 -4.42
CA GLU A 534 30.10 23.94 -4.87
C GLU A 534 29.00 24.72 -4.14
N MET A 535 28.12 24.01 -3.42
CA MET A 535 27.01 24.55 -2.65
C MET A 535 27.02 23.96 -1.24
N ASP A 536 26.76 24.80 -0.25
CA ASP A 536 26.77 24.41 1.17
C ASP A 536 25.40 23.88 1.61
N VAL A 537 24.31 24.43 1.05
CA VAL A 537 22.94 24.04 1.38
C VAL A 537 22.13 23.82 0.10
N LEU A 538 21.38 22.73 0.04
CA LEU A 538 20.41 22.46 -1.03
C LEU A 538 18.98 22.50 -0.48
N VAL A 539 18.21 23.51 -0.89
CA VAL A 539 16.77 23.61 -0.64
C VAL A 539 16.04 22.84 -1.72
N ALA A 540 15.15 21.94 -1.34
CA ALA A 540 14.37 21.19 -2.32
C ALA A 540 13.06 20.63 -1.80
N THR A 541 12.20 20.24 -2.74
CA THR A 541 10.99 19.47 -2.45
C THR A 541 11.31 17.97 -2.37
N THR A 542 10.28 17.11 -2.37
CA THR A 542 10.40 15.64 -2.42
C THR A 542 11.19 15.08 -3.61
N VAL A 543 11.65 15.92 -4.55
CA VAL A 543 12.49 15.50 -5.68
C VAL A 543 13.85 14.92 -5.25
N ILE A 544 14.35 15.21 -4.03
CA ILE A 544 15.58 14.55 -3.49
C ILE A 544 15.36 13.06 -3.18
N GLU A 545 14.11 12.57 -3.16
CA GLU A 545 13.85 11.12 -3.04
C GLU A 545 14.61 10.32 -4.11
N VAL A 546 14.99 10.93 -5.24
CA VAL A 546 15.60 10.27 -6.40
C VAL A 546 17.14 10.25 -6.42
N GLY A 547 17.78 9.88 -5.31
CA GLY A 547 19.11 9.26 -5.45
C GLY A 547 20.24 10.21 -5.82
N ILE A 548 20.56 11.19 -4.97
CA ILE A 548 21.90 11.76 -4.96
C ILE A 548 22.62 11.30 -3.70
N ASP A 549 23.86 10.82 -3.86
CA ASP A 549 24.75 10.47 -2.76
C ASP A 549 25.79 11.57 -2.58
N VAL A 550 25.76 12.21 -1.42
CA VAL A 550 26.68 13.29 -1.05
C VAL A 550 27.31 12.89 0.29
N PRO A 551 28.48 12.21 0.29
CA PRO A 551 29.11 11.72 1.52
C PRO A 551 29.42 12.81 2.55
N ASN A 552 29.61 14.04 2.07
CA ASN A 552 29.91 15.22 2.86
C ASN A 552 28.66 15.92 3.44
N ALA A 553 27.45 15.42 3.13
CA ALA A 553 26.21 15.95 3.68
C ALA A 553 25.96 15.41 5.09
N THR A 554 25.97 16.29 6.09
CA THR A 554 25.86 15.92 7.51
C THR A 554 24.52 16.31 8.12
N VAL A 555 23.78 17.25 7.54
CA VAL A 555 22.49 17.71 8.09
C VAL A 555 21.36 17.50 7.10
N MET A 556 20.28 16.87 7.56
CA MET A 556 19.00 16.77 6.88
C MET A 556 17.96 17.54 7.69
N LEU A 557 17.52 18.69 7.20
CA LEU A 557 16.42 19.47 7.77
C LEU A 557 15.15 19.20 6.96
N VAL A 558 14.09 18.75 7.63
CA VAL A 558 12.77 18.55 7.00
C VAL A 558 11.78 19.49 7.63
N GLU A 559 11.24 20.42 6.86
CA GLU A 559 10.19 21.36 7.30
C GLU A 559 8.81 20.73 7.26
N ASP A 560 7.94 21.15 8.18
CA ASP A 560 6.57 20.62 8.38
C ASP A 560 6.54 19.09 8.22
N ALA A 561 7.42 18.41 8.95
CA ALA A 561 7.71 16.99 8.82
C ALA A 561 6.47 16.11 8.97
N GLU A 562 5.42 16.57 9.67
CA GLU A 562 4.14 15.89 9.80
C GLU A 562 3.43 15.63 8.47
N ARG A 563 3.76 16.40 7.43
CA ARG A 563 3.17 16.28 6.10
C ARG A 563 3.76 15.13 5.27
N PHE A 564 4.88 14.57 5.70
CA PHE A 564 5.58 13.49 4.98
C PHE A 564 5.23 12.11 5.53
N GLY A 565 5.05 11.12 4.65
CA GLY A 565 4.93 9.71 5.03
C GLY A 565 6.17 9.21 5.79
N LEU A 566 6.01 8.19 6.65
CA LEU A 566 7.14 7.64 7.43
C LEU A 566 8.23 7.06 6.52
N ALA A 567 7.84 6.36 5.45
CA ALA A 567 8.78 5.85 4.45
C ALA A 567 9.58 6.99 3.77
N GLN A 568 8.94 8.12 3.46
CA GLN A 568 9.61 9.28 2.86
C GLN A 568 10.60 9.90 3.85
N LEU A 569 10.19 10.12 5.11
CA LEU A 569 11.06 10.63 6.16
C LEU A 569 12.28 9.72 6.38
N HIS A 570 12.09 8.40 6.33
CA HIS A 570 13.17 7.43 6.42
C HIS A 570 14.14 7.52 5.23
N GLN A 571 13.62 7.59 3.99
CA GLN A 571 14.44 7.76 2.79
C GLN A 571 15.23 9.07 2.82
N LEU A 572 14.60 10.19 3.19
CA LEU A 572 15.24 11.50 3.34
C LEU A 572 16.34 11.44 4.41
N ARG A 573 16.05 10.86 5.58
CA ARG A 573 17.06 10.66 6.63
C ARG A 573 18.26 9.84 6.11
N GLY A 574 18.02 8.81 5.30
CA GLY A 574 19.07 7.98 4.70
C GLY A 574 19.94 8.68 3.63
N ARG A 575 19.66 9.94 3.29
CA ARG A 575 20.50 10.76 2.40
C ARG A 575 21.71 11.38 3.10
N VAL A 576 21.73 11.40 4.43
CA VAL A 576 22.88 11.83 5.25
C VAL A 576 23.49 10.64 5.99
N GLY A 577 24.68 10.82 6.59
CA GLY A 577 25.34 9.75 7.35
C GLY A 577 26.08 8.72 6.49
N ARG A 578 26.56 9.14 5.33
CA ARG A 578 27.33 8.31 4.38
C ARG A 578 28.85 8.50 4.49
N GLY A 579 29.29 9.61 5.06
CA GLY A 579 30.70 9.89 5.36
C GLY A 579 31.11 9.43 6.76
N THR A 580 32.31 9.86 7.17
CA THR A 580 32.89 9.60 8.50
C THR A 580 32.38 10.56 9.58
N HIS A 581 31.69 11.62 9.17
CA HIS A 581 31.19 12.67 10.07
C HIS A 581 29.84 12.29 10.68
N ARG A 582 29.66 12.71 11.93
CA ARG A 582 28.39 12.55 12.63
C ARG A 582 27.31 13.33 11.90
N SER A 583 26.19 12.68 11.61
CA SER A 583 25.09 13.27 10.86
C SER A 583 23.84 13.46 11.72
N PHE A 584 23.02 14.43 11.34
CA PHE A 584 21.86 14.92 12.07
C PHE A 584 20.65 14.97 11.15
N CYS A 585 19.49 14.57 11.68
CA CYS A 585 18.21 14.71 11.01
C CYS A 585 17.28 15.53 11.91
N ILE A 586 16.92 16.73 11.45
CA ILE A 586 16.09 17.66 12.20
C ILE A 586 14.72 17.69 11.54
N LEU A 587 13.71 17.24 12.28
CA LEU A 587 12.32 17.24 11.87
C LEU A 587 11.65 18.47 12.48
N LEU A 588 11.41 19.50 11.67
CA LEU A 588 10.68 20.69 12.08
C LEU A 588 9.18 20.43 11.98
N SER A 589 8.45 20.60 13.08
CA SER A 589 7.01 20.43 13.12
C SER A 589 6.40 21.31 14.21
N ASP A 590 5.33 22.03 13.86
CA ASP A 590 4.47 22.75 14.82
C ASP A 590 3.15 21.99 15.09
N ALA A 591 3.06 20.72 14.66
CA ALA A 591 1.85 19.93 14.78
C ALA A 591 1.49 19.69 16.25
N ALA A 592 0.22 19.93 16.58
CA ALA A 592 -0.37 19.57 17.88
C ALA A 592 -1.16 18.26 17.82
N ASP A 593 -1.29 17.65 16.63
CA ASP A 593 -2.02 16.41 16.41
C ASP A 593 -1.26 15.20 16.97
N GLU A 594 -1.96 14.36 17.74
CA GLU A 594 -1.35 13.23 18.44
C GLU A 594 -0.86 12.14 17.46
N LEU A 595 -1.60 11.90 16.37
CA LEU A 595 -1.22 10.91 15.35
C LEU A 595 0.03 11.36 14.59
N ALA A 596 0.09 12.62 14.18
CA ALA A 596 1.25 13.23 13.55
C ALA A 596 2.50 13.14 14.43
N MET A 597 2.38 13.48 15.72
CA MET A 597 3.50 13.39 16.66
C MET A 597 3.96 11.95 16.90
N ARG A 598 3.02 10.99 17.02
CA ARG A 598 3.36 9.56 17.11
C ARG A 598 4.17 9.09 15.90
N ARG A 599 3.83 9.54 14.69
CA ARG A 599 4.62 9.24 13.48
C ARG A 599 6.04 9.80 13.58
N LEU A 600 6.20 11.08 13.91
CA LEU A 600 7.54 11.68 14.03
C LEU A 600 8.38 10.99 15.12
N ASP A 601 7.74 10.56 16.21
CA ASP A 601 8.39 9.82 17.28
C ASP A 601 8.93 8.45 16.85
N VAL A 602 8.24 7.75 15.96
CA VAL A 602 8.75 6.50 15.35
C VAL A 602 10.07 6.75 14.62
N VAL A 603 10.13 7.79 13.78
CA VAL A 603 11.36 8.16 13.03
C VAL A 603 12.48 8.61 13.96
N ARG A 604 12.13 9.28 15.08
CA ARG A 604 13.11 9.65 16.10
C ARG A 604 13.64 8.45 16.88
N GLY A 605 12.76 7.50 17.21
CA GLY A 605 13.05 6.37 18.09
C GLY A 605 13.78 5.21 17.42
N SER A 606 13.59 5.00 16.11
CA SER A 606 14.21 3.90 15.37
C SER A 606 14.92 4.37 14.12
N GLN A 607 16.11 3.81 13.87
CA GLN A 607 16.81 3.96 12.60
C GLN A 607 16.49 2.84 11.61
N ASP A 608 15.98 1.72 12.10
CA ASP A 608 15.69 0.53 11.31
C ASP A 608 14.49 0.78 10.39
N GLY A 609 14.73 0.73 9.08
CA GLY A 609 13.68 0.90 8.08
C GLY A 609 12.58 -0.16 8.14
N PHE A 610 12.83 -1.38 8.66
CA PHE A 610 11.80 -2.40 8.85
C PHE A 610 10.83 -1.99 9.96
N VAL A 611 11.36 -1.53 11.10
CA VAL A 611 10.53 -1.02 12.21
C VAL A 611 9.70 0.18 11.77
N ILE A 612 10.28 1.07 10.97
CA ILE A 612 9.55 2.22 10.43
C ILE A 612 8.46 1.79 9.45
N ALA A 613 8.73 0.80 8.60
CA ALA A 613 7.75 0.29 7.66
C ALA A 613 6.59 -0.43 8.37
N GLU A 614 6.85 -1.19 9.43
CA GLU A 614 5.82 -1.79 10.28
C GLU A 614 4.98 -0.72 10.99
N ALA A 615 5.60 0.30 11.56
CA ALA A 615 4.88 1.40 12.20
C ALA A 615 4.10 2.27 11.18
N ASP A 616 4.60 2.48 9.96
CA ASP A 616 3.87 3.14 8.87
C ASP A 616 2.64 2.33 8.47
N LEU A 617 2.79 1.01 8.45
CA LEU A 617 1.71 0.08 8.19
C LEU A 617 0.64 0.21 9.29
N GLU A 618 1.01 0.11 10.57
CA GLU A 618 0.09 0.24 11.71
C GLU A 618 -0.63 1.61 11.75
N LEU A 619 0.11 2.71 11.60
CA LEU A 619 -0.42 4.07 11.76
C LEU A 619 -1.34 4.52 10.60
N ARG A 620 -1.22 3.91 9.42
CA ARG A 620 -2.09 4.21 8.27
C ARG A 620 -3.47 3.55 8.36
N GLY A 621 -3.60 2.45 9.11
CA GLY A 621 -4.85 1.68 9.20
C GLY A 621 -5.31 1.06 7.87
N ALA A 622 -6.33 0.19 7.96
CA ALA A 622 -6.77 -0.77 6.94
C ALA A 622 -7.20 -0.25 5.54
N GLY A 623 -7.09 1.04 5.24
CA GLY A 623 -7.75 1.65 4.08
C GLY A 623 -6.91 1.98 2.85
N ASN A 624 -5.58 2.12 2.94
CA ASN A 624 -4.85 2.90 1.92
C ASN A 624 -3.45 2.40 1.49
N VAL A 625 -2.99 1.22 1.90
CA VAL A 625 -1.63 0.75 1.53
C VAL A 625 -1.62 0.02 0.17
N LEU A 626 -2.71 -0.66 -0.18
CA LEU A 626 -2.96 -1.11 -1.55
C LEU A 626 -3.58 0.06 -2.33
N GLY A 627 -2.74 1.03 -2.70
CA GLY A 627 -3.17 2.10 -3.60
C GLY A 627 -3.79 1.48 -4.86
N THR A 628 -5.02 1.89 -5.16
CA THR A 628 -5.95 1.35 -6.17
C THR A 628 -5.47 1.36 -7.62
N ARG A 629 -4.18 1.51 -7.93
CA ARG A 629 -3.70 1.64 -9.33
C ARG A 629 -2.30 1.10 -9.65
N GLN A 630 -1.53 0.57 -8.68
CA GLN A 630 -0.10 0.29 -8.93
C GLN A 630 0.35 -1.15 -8.68
N SER A 631 -0.36 -1.94 -7.88
CA SER A 631 0.03 -3.33 -7.58
C SER A 631 -0.56 -4.37 -8.53
N GLY A 632 -1.57 -4.02 -9.35
CA GLY A 632 -2.32 -4.98 -10.16
C GLY A 632 -3.08 -6.03 -9.32
N LEU A 633 -3.10 -5.87 -7.99
CA LEU A 633 -3.81 -6.73 -7.06
C LEU A 633 -5.14 -6.06 -6.65
N PRO A 634 -6.21 -6.85 -6.52
CA PRO A 634 -7.50 -6.33 -6.09
C PRO A 634 -7.40 -5.80 -4.64
N PRO A 635 -8.15 -4.74 -4.31
CA PRO A 635 -8.23 -4.28 -2.93
C PRO A 635 -8.87 -5.36 -2.06
N LEU A 636 -8.21 -5.70 -0.95
CA LEU A 636 -8.77 -6.62 0.04
C LEU A 636 -10.01 -5.98 0.68
N ARG A 637 -11.15 -6.66 0.61
CA ARG A 637 -12.48 -6.25 1.07
C ARG A 637 -12.67 -6.53 2.55
N VAL A 638 -12.10 -7.62 3.07
CA VAL A 638 -12.26 -8.08 4.46
C VAL A 638 -10.91 -8.31 5.12
N ALA A 639 -9.98 -8.95 4.42
CA ALA A 639 -8.68 -9.27 4.95
C ALA A 639 -7.85 -8.00 5.16
N SER A 640 -7.51 -7.75 6.42
CA SER A 640 -6.51 -6.76 6.80
C SER A 640 -5.14 -7.42 6.93
N LEU A 641 -4.16 -6.99 6.14
CA LEU A 641 -2.75 -7.43 6.29
C LEU A 641 -2.07 -6.89 7.55
N PHE A 642 -2.81 -6.10 8.33
CA PHE A 642 -2.38 -5.41 9.53
C PHE A 642 -2.87 -6.12 10.80
N ASP A 643 -3.81 -7.07 10.67
CA ASP A 643 -4.30 -7.86 11.80
C ASP A 643 -3.42 -9.11 11.97
N PRO A 644 -2.74 -9.30 13.13
CA PRO A 644 -1.96 -10.50 13.40
C PRO A 644 -2.74 -11.81 13.22
N ARG A 645 -4.06 -11.80 13.45
CA ARG A 645 -4.92 -12.97 13.22
C ARG A 645 -4.99 -13.32 11.74
N HIS A 646 -5.12 -12.31 10.87
CA HIS A 646 -5.16 -12.51 9.43
C HIS A 646 -3.79 -12.91 8.85
N LEU A 647 -2.69 -12.54 9.50
CA LEU A 647 -1.37 -13.03 9.11
C LEU A 647 -1.25 -14.55 9.27
N ALA A 648 -1.78 -15.11 10.36
CA ALA A 648 -1.85 -16.54 10.56
C ALA A 648 -2.74 -17.22 9.50
N LEU A 649 -3.88 -16.60 9.15
CA LEU A 649 -4.74 -17.06 8.05
C LEU A 649 -4.03 -17.04 6.71
N ALA A 650 -3.25 -16.00 6.41
CA ALA A 650 -2.51 -15.87 5.15
C ALA A 650 -1.49 -17.00 4.99
N GLN A 651 -0.78 -17.38 6.06
CA GLN A 651 0.14 -18.52 6.03
C GLN A 651 -0.62 -19.83 5.77
N ARG A 652 -1.72 -20.07 6.49
CA ARG A 652 -2.56 -21.26 6.29
C ARG A 652 -3.13 -21.32 4.86
N ALA A 653 -3.57 -20.19 4.32
CA ALA A 653 -4.10 -20.05 2.97
C ALA A 653 -3.01 -20.34 1.92
N ARG A 654 -1.77 -19.90 2.16
CA ARG A 654 -0.63 -20.22 1.32
C ARG A 654 -0.32 -21.70 1.30
N ASP A 655 -0.22 -22.33 2.47
CA ASP A 655 0.08 -23.76 2.57
C ASP A 655 -0.99 -24.60 1.85
N LEU A 656 -2.27 -24.18 1.95
CA LEU A 656 -3.35 -24.80 1.21
C LEU A 656 -3.22 -24.56 -0.30
N ALA A 657 -2.98 -23.33 -0.73
CA ALA A 657 -2.82 -23.00 -2.14
C ALA A 657 -1.65 -23.75 -2.80
N ASP A 658 -0.50 -23.83 -2.13
CA ASP A 658 0.67 -24.54 -2.63
C ASP A 658 0.40 -26.05 -2.79
N ARG A 659 -0.34 -26.67 -1.86
CA ARG A 659 -0.78 -28.07 -2.01
C ARG A 659 -1.76 -28.25 -3.16
N VAL A 660 -2.83 -27.45 -3.19
CA VAL A 660 -3.90 -27.58 -4.19
C VAL A 660 -3.37 -27.36 -5.61
N VAL A 661 -2.57 -26.31 -5.82
CA VAL A 661 -1.99 -26.00 -7.13
C VAL A 661 -0.91 -27.01 -7.51
N GLY A 662 -0.14 -27.52 -6.54
CA GLY A 662 0.82 -28.60 -6.78
C GLY A 662 0.16 -29.87 -7.34
N ASP A 663 -1.04 -30.21 -6.85
CA ASP A 663 -1.80 -31.39 -7.28
C ASP A 663 -2.62 -31.13 -8.56
N ASP A 664 -3.33 -30.00 -8.63
CA ASP A 664 -4.15 -29.59 -9.77
C ASP A 664 -3.93 -28.09 -10.09
N PRO A 665 -3.04 -27.80 -11.05
CA PRO A 665 -2.69 -26.43 -11.43
C PRO A 665 -3.85 -25.65 -12.02
N THR A 666 -4.82 -26.35 -12.60
CA THR A 666 -5.97 -25.74 -13.28
C THR A 666 -7.18 -25.57 -12.38
N LEU A 667 -7.13 -26.14 -11.16
CA LEU A 667 -8.26 -26.23 -10.25
C LEU A 667 -9.50 -26.91 -10.89
N ALA A 668 -9.32 -27.68 -11.95
CA ALA A 668 -10.40 -28.33 -12.70
C ALA A 668 -11.17 -29.35 -11.86
N GLY A 669 -10.48 -30.03 -10.94
CA GLY A 669 -11.08 -30.94 -9.96
C GLY A 669 -11.75 -30.22 -8.77
N ARG A 670 -11.58 -28.90 -8.64
CA ARG A 670 -12.12 -28.08 -7.55
C ARG A 670 -12.77 -26.79 -8.08
N PRO A 671 -13.90 -26.89 -8.82
CA PRO A 671 -14.54 -25.76 -9.47
C PRO A 671 -14.96 -24.65 -8.49
N ALA A 672 -15.33 -24.99 -7.25
CA ALA A 672 -15.64 -23.99 -6.22
C ALA A 672 -14.42 -23.15 -5.80
N LEU A 673 -13.20 -23.70 -5.79
CA LEU A 673 -11.97 -22.93 -5.56
C LEU A 673 -11.59 -22.07 -6.76
N ALA A 674 -11.72 -22.61 -7.98
CA ALA A 674 -11.52 -21.84 -9.20
C ALA A 674 -12.49 -20.64 -9.24
N ARG A 675 -13.73 -20.85 -8.80
CA ARG A 675 -14.74 -19.81 -8.67
C ARG A 675 -14.39 -18.79 -7.61
N LEU A 676 -13.97 -19.23 -6.42
CA LEU A 676 -13.50 -18.35 -5.35
C LEU A 676 -12.37 -17.44 -5.86
N GLN A 677 -11.38 -18.01 -6.56
CA GLN A 677 -10.30 -17.24 -7.17
C GLN A 677 -10.82 -16.18 -8.14
N ALA A 678 -11.76 -16.53 -9.03
CA ALA A 678 -12.34 -15.61 -9.99
C ALA A 678 -13.12 -14.45 -9.34
N ASP A 679 -13.82 -14.71 -8.23
CA ASP A 679 -14.60 -13.70 -7.49
C ASP A 679 -13.71 -12.58 -6.90
N PHE A 680 -12.41 -12.88 -6.71
CA PHE A 680 -11.38 -11.97 -6.22
C PHE A 680 -10.29 -11.69 -7.27
N ALA A 681 -10.52 -11.98 -8.55
CA ALA A 681 -9.59 -11.59 -9.62
C ALA A 681 -9.77 -10.10 -9.98
N PRO A 682 -8.70 -9.38 -10.36
CA PRO A 682 -8.82 -7.99 -10.83
C PRO A 682 -9.61 -7.95 -12.15
N THR A 683 -10.60 -7.05 -12.25
CA THR A 683 -11.42 -6.86 -13.47
C THR A 683 -10.69 -5.98 -14.50
N GLU A 684 -10.77 -6.35 -15.79
CA GLU A 684 -10.07 -5.67 -16.91
C GLU A 684 -10.37 -4.16 -17.03
N GLU A 685 -11.52 -3.66 -16.57
CA GLU A 685 -11.84 -2.23 -16.56
C GLU A 685 -10.91 -1.37 -15.68
N GLU A 686 -10.16 -1.98 -14.76
CA GLU A 686 -9.15 -1.30 -13.94
C GLU A 686 -7.77 -1.24 -14.62
N GLY A 687 -7.57 -1.94 -15.73
CA GLY A 687 -6.31 -1.98 -16.49
C GLY A 687 -6.17 -0.90 -17.57
N ASP A 688 -7.29 -0.37 -18.09
CA ASP A 688 -7.30 0.59 -19.21
C ASP A 688 -7.17 2.07 -18.77
N ALA A 689 -7.16 2.34 -17.45
CA ALA A 689 -6.90 3.66 -16.89
C ALA A 689 -5.48 3.82 -16.33
N ALA A 690 -4.51 3.08 -16.91
CA ALA A 690 -3.07 3.11 -16.58
C ALA A 690 -2.27 4.08 -17.46
#